data_AF-A0A2S3HQ68-F1
#
_entry.id   AF-A0A2S3HQ68-F1
#
_cell.length_a   1.000
_cell.length_b   1.000
_cell.length_c   1.000
_cell.angle_alpha   90.00
_cell.angle_beta   90.00
_cell.angle_gamma   90.00
#
_symmetry.space_group_name_H-M   'P 1'
#
loop_
_entity.id
_entity.type
_entity.pdbx_description
1 polymer ?
#
loop_
_entity_poly.entity_id
_entity_poly.type
_entity_poly.pdbx_seq_one_letter_code
_entity_poly.pdbx_strand_id
1 'polypeptide(L)'
;MGPSPMVARAAGGCSSAALAFFGFRPLRRAVRPAAAFSWSQSSPYGGCRSRLAHSLVDSILDELRSRRRVRVSAKIGLQGTKELSDNKIDKRALQKGLLLEFQKDSERSLLAVVERPDGKKNWMVTDQNGILSSIKPQQVTYVVPGIMNFDSSRIDEFLKKAQDLLDPTVLECAWMELSEKDKSITVEEFAEIVYGNKESLESYCAHFLLSRDIVYFFKVESRDYSMYQPRSPPQVEELLRRKHAKEEAEKELEEFVHLLKSAKALPMESKPPKSSWLVDEKVRQKIEALQAYTVDACDDEQRRLAGNILKAMGFTRTSSAALKLLINVGYFPVHVNLDLFKYDVRITYTEEVLSAAEELLVDRPDSDMNIRKDLSTLKVYAIDVDEADELDDALSAIRLPDGRIKVWIHVADPTCLIKPRSIIDREAMHRGTSIFLPTATFPMFPERLAMNAMSLQQGKQCKSVSVSVTLHPDGSIAEYTLENSVIKPTYMLTYESATELLYMNLEEEEELRILQEAASIRAQWRRSQGSIDTAMIEPRIKVSNPDDPEPNINLYVEDQANPAMQLVSEMMILCGEAVAAFGADNNLPLPYRGHPQSNTAVSAFSHLPDGPARSFANISALRAAEMDYQKPVPHGVLGIPGYVQFTSPIRRYVDLLAHYQVKAFLRGDSPPYSAGDLEGMTFIASMHVKVARRLHSNSLRYWLLEYLRRQPKGRKYKALILKFVKDRMAALLLVEVGMQVTTIVSRGKVGDEVSVAVDTAHPRDDILSIREVIEDTDDTEE
;
A
#
# COMPACT_ATOMS: atom_id res chain seq x y z
N MET A 1 57.96 30.34 -5.85
CA MET A 1 58.79 29.32 -6.54
C MET A 1 57.82 28.34 -7.18
N GLY A 2 57.83 28.24 -8.52
CA GLY A 2 56.99 27.32 -9.31
C GLY A 2 57.51 25.86 -9.26
N PRO A 3 57.15 24.96 -10.22
CA PRO A 3 56.44 25.13 -11.51
C PRO A 3 55.15 24.26 -11.65
N SER A 4 54.10 24.59 -12.43
CA SER A 4 53.88 24.48 -13.91
C SER A 4 53.97 23.04 -14.49
N PRO A 5 53.35 22.69 -15.66
CA PRO A 5 52.30 23.34 -16.47
C PRO A 5 51.25 22.36 -17.08
N MET A 6 50.21 22.88 -17.75
CA MET A 6 49.69 22.21 -18.96
C MET A 6 49.05 23.20 -19.95
N VAL A 7 49.15 22.83 -21.22
CA VAL A 7 49.29 23.65 -22.41
C VAL A 7 47.99 23.73 -23.21
N ALA A 8 47.84 24.84 -23.93
CA ALA A 8 46.75 25.20 -24.83
C ALA A 8 46.75 24.46 -26.18
N ARG A 9 45.57 24.41 -26.81
CA ARG A 9 45.24 24.57 -28.26
C ARG A 9 43.81 24.09 -28.47
N ALA A 10 43.02 24.46 -29.48
CA ALA A 10 42.90 25.59 -30.41
C ALA A 10 41.72 25.20 -31.31
N ALA A 11 40.96 26.19 -31.76
CA ALA A 11 39.73 26.03 -32.54
C ALA A 11 39.96 25.58 -33.99
N GLY A 12 38.87 25.10 -34.62
CA GLY A 12 38.59 25.42 -36.03
C GLY A 12 38.17 24.25 -36.94
N GLY A 13 36.88 24.22 -37.30
CA GLY A 13 36.51 24.26 -38.73
C GLY A 13 35.79 23.06 -39.36
N CYS A 14 34.64 23.38 -39.98
CA CYS A 14 33.96 22.73 -41.13
C CYS A 14 33.15 21.44 -40.86
N SER A 15 32.00 21.17 -41.49
CA SER A 15 31.08 21.88 -42.38
C SER A 15 29.88 20.96 -42.67
N SER A 16 28.70 21.56 -42.91
CA SER A 16 27.60 21.11 -43.78
C SER A 16 26.88 19.77 -43.54
N ALA A 17 25.57 19.84 -43.28
CA ALA A 17 24.56 19.50 -44.30
C ALA A 17 23.15 19.88 -43.82
N ALA A 18 22.53 20.82 -44.53
CA ALA A 18 21.09 21.04 -44.54
C ALA A 18 20.45 20.11 -45.57
N LEU A 19 19.25 19.61 -45.31
CA LEU A 19 18.26 19.32 -46.35
C LEU A 19 16.85 19.26 -45.76
N ALA A 20 15.95 19.86 -46.51
CA ALA A 20 14.59 20.25 -46.19
C ALA A 20 13.56 19.35 -46.90
N PHE A 21 12.39 19.21 -46.24
CA PHE A 21 11.02 19.12 -46.77
C PHE A 21 10.64 18.09 -47.86
N PHE A 22 9.67 17.23 -47.51
CA PHE A 22 8.36 16.93 -48.16
C PHE A 22 7.67 15.93 -47.18
N GLY A 23 6.48 16.09 -46.60
CA GLY A 23 5.21 16.67 -47.05
C GLY A 23 4.24 15.53 -47.36
N PHE A 24 3.39 15.07 -46.42
CA PHE A 24 2.09 14.41 -46.69
C PHE A 24 1.26 14.22 -45.39
N ARG A 25 0.03 14.74 -45.41
CA ARG A 25 -1.16 14.37 -44.59
C ARG A 25 -2.25 13.94 -45.60
N PRO A 26 -3.41 13.37 -45.21
CA PRO A 26 -3.79 12.60 -44.02
C PRO A 26 -4.60 11.32 -44.36
N LEU A 27 -4.95 10.49 -43.38
CA LEU A 27 -6.12 9.60 -43.49
C LEU A 27 -6.97 9.62 -42.22
N ARG A 28 -8.23 9.98 -42.41
CA ARG A 28 -9.33 9.98 -41.44
C ARG A 28 -9.76 8.55 -41.13
N ARG A 29 -10.12 8.26 -39.88
CA ARG A 29 -11.12 7.25 -39.55
C ARG A 29 -12.07 7.79 -38.49
N ALA A 30 -13.33 7.91 -38.90
CA ALA A 30 -14.47 8.27 -38.06
C ALA A 30 -15.02 7.01 -37.39
N VAL A 31 -15.44 7.13 -36.12
CA VAL A 31 -16.40 6.20 -35.50
C VAL A 31 -17.42 7.05 -34.74
N ARG A 32 -18.71 6.73 -34.97
CA ARG A 32 -19.91 7.42 -34.48
C ARG A 32 -20.16 7.17 -32.99
N PRO A 33 -20.84 8.09 -32.26
CA PRO A 33 -21.40 7.80 -30.94
C PRO A 33 -22.83 7.25 -31.05
N ALA A 34 -23.20 6.34 -30.16
CA ALA A 34 -24.55 5.80 -30.04
C ALA A 34 -25.18 6.18 -28.69
N ALA A 35 -26.36 6.79 -28.81
CA ALA A 35 -27.56 6.72 -27.97
C ALA A 35 -27.49 7.03 -26.45
N ALA A 36 -28.20 8.11 -26.12
CA ALA A 36 -28.71 8.45 -24.80
C ALA A 36 -29.74 7.42 -24.29
N PHE A 37 -29.79 7.25 -22.97
CA PHE A 37 -30.96 6.73 -22.26
C PHE A 37 -31.20 7.53 -20.97
N SER A 38 -32.32 8.24 -20.96
CA SER A 38 -32.97 8.87 -19.80
C SER A 38 -33.70 7.83 -18.98
N TRP A 39 -33.69 7.90 -17.64
CA TRP A 39 -34.75 7.33 -16.82
C TRP A 39 -35.11 8.23 -15.64
N SER A 40 -36.43 8.35 -15.48
CA SER A 40 -37.22 9.16 -14.56
C SER A 40 -37.40 8.54 -13.17
N GLN A 41 -37.82 9.39 -12.23
CA GLN A 41 -38.15 9.11 -10.83
C GLN A 41 -39.21 8.01 -10.63
N SER A 42 -39.05 7.21 -9.57
CA SER A 42 -40.13 6.78 -8.65
C SER A 42 -39.56 6.15 -7.37
N SER A 43 -40.26 6.34 -6.25
CA SER A 43 -40.08 5.80 -4.88
C SER A 43 -41.41 5.07 -4.50
N PRO A 44 -41.64 4.42 -3.33
CA PRO A 44 -40.79 4.02 -2.19
C PRO A 44 -40.97 2.55 -1.67
N TYR A 45 -40.25 2.22 -0.59
CA TYR A 45 -40.43 1.15 0.43
C TYR A 45 -39.72 -0.22 0.29
N GLY A 46 -38.88 -0.53 1.30
CA GLY A 46 -38.78 -1.87 1.92
C GLY A 46 -37.38 -2.51 2.01
N GLY A 47 -36.83 -2.63 3.24
CA GLY A 47 -35.95 -3.76 3.62
C GLY A 47 -34.47 -3.45 3.91
N CYS A 48 -34.18 -3.12 5.16
CA CYS A 48 -32.82 -2.89 5.67
C CYS A 48 -32.06 -4.21 5.91
N ARG A 49 -30.98 -4.46 5.15
CA ARG A 49 -29.88 -5.36 5.52
C ARG A 49 -28.55 -4.72 5.14
N SER A 50 -27.77 -4.42 6.18
CA SER A 50 -26.41 -3.90 6.12
C SER A 50 -25.45 -4.86 5.40
N ARG A 51 -24.79 -4.40 4.34
CA ARG A 51 -23.41 -4.76 3.95
C ARG A 51 -22.92 -3.85 2.81
N LEU A 52 -21.77 -3.22 3.05
CA LEU A 52 -20.72 -2.85 2.08
C LEU A 52 -21.13 -1.99 0.87
N ALA A 53 -21.03 -0.67 1.03
CA ALA A 53 -20.92 0.25 -0.11
C ALA A 53 -19.45 0.35 -0.56
N HIS A 54 -18.99 -0.67 -1.27
CA HIS A 54 -17.81 -0.67 -2.13
C HIS A 54 -18.32 -0.86 -3.56
N SER A 55 -18.58 0.20 -4.31
CA SER A 55 -18.91 0.07 -5.75
C SER A 55 -18.97 1.41 -6.47
N LEU A 56 -17.82 1.82 -7.00
CA LEU A 56 -17.68 2.43 -8.33
C LEU A 56 -16.20 2.45 -8.71
N VAL A 57 -15.33 2.70 -7.71
CA VAL A 57 -13.87 2.66 -7.83
C VAL A 57 -13.37 1.22 -7.97
N ASP A 58 -13.95 0.26 -7.26
CA ASP A 58 -13.64 -1.17 -7.45
C ASP A 58 -14.12 -1.66 -8.83
N SER A 59 -15.23 -1.13 -9.36
CA SER A 59 -15.70 -1.44 -10.72
C SER A 59 -14.74 -0.91 -11.78
N ILE A 60 -14.17 0.28 -11.59
CA ILE A 60 -13.21 0.87 -12.55
C ILE A 60 -11.82 0.23 -12.42
N LEU A 61 -11.40 -0.15 -11.21
CA LEU A 61 -10.16 -0.91 -10.97
C LEU A 61 -10.26 -2.35 -11.51
N ASP A 62 -11.42 -2.99 -11.40
CA ASP A 62 -11.68 -4.29 -12.03
C ASP A 62 -11.84 -4.18 -13.54
N GLU A 63 -12.38 -3.07 -14.05
CA GLU A 63 -12.46 -2.82 -15.50
C GLU A 63 -11.07 -2.57 -16.12
N LEU A 64 -10.15 -1.93 -15.38
CA LEU A 64 -8.73 -1.80 -15.76
C LEU A 64 -7.94 -3.11 -15.63
N ARG A 65 -8.32 -4.02 -14.72
CA ARG A 65 -7.78 -5.39 -14.63
C ARG A 65 -8.32 -6.30 -15.75
N SER A 66 -9.50 -6.01 -16.29
CA SER A 66 -10.17 -6.85 -17.31
C SER A 66 -9.67 -6.67 -18.74
N ARG A 67 -8.83 -5.65 -19.04
CA ARG A 67 -8.39 -5.33 -20.43
C ARG A 67 -7.07 -5.95 -20.90
N ARG A 68 -6.62 -7.06 -20.30
CA ARG A 68 -5.60 -7.96 -20.89
C ARG A 68 -6.06 -9.41 -20.94
N ARG A 69 -7.18 -9.68 -21.60
CA ARG A 69 -7.52 -11.03 -22.10
C ARG A 69 -8.25 -10.95 -23.44
N VAL A 70 -7.48 -10.90 -24.52
CA VAL A 70 -7.90 -11.47 -25.81
C VAL A 70 -6.84 -12.50 -26.20
N ARG A 71 -6.98 -13.71 -25.66
CA ARG A 71 -6.31 -14.90 -26.20
C ARG A 71 -7.25 -15.51 -27.23
N VAL A 72 -6.85 -15.41 -28.50
CA VAL A 72 -7.37 -16.26 -29.56
C VAL A 72 -6.99 -17.69 -29.23
N SER A 73 -7.94 -18.48 -28.75
CA SER A 73 -7.78 -19.92 -28.59
C SER A 73 -7.96 -20.59 -29.96
N ALA A 74 -6.86 -20.90 -30.64
CA ALA A 74 -6.88 -21.90 -31.69
C ALA A 74 -7.09 -23.28 -31.04
N LYS A 75 -8.35 -23.70 -30.95
CA LYS A 75 -8.73 -25.08 -30.65
C LYS A 75 -8.39 -25.93 -31.88
N ILE A 76 -7.28 -26.66 -31.83
CA ILE A 76 -7.17 -27.92 -32.58
C ILE A 76 -7.80 -28.98 -31.69
N GLY A 77 -9.00 -29.41 -32.08
CA GLY A 77 -9.78 -30.40 -31.35
C GLY A 77 -9.15 -31.78 -31.49
N LEU A 78 -8.66 -32.33 -30.38
CA LEU A 78 -8.57 -33.77 -30.19
C LEU A 78 -9.90 -34.22 -29.58
N GLN A 79 -10.68 -34.90 -30.41
CA GLN A 79 -11.95 -35.53 -30.04
C GLN A 79 -11.78 -36.35 -28.76
N GLY A 80 -12.60 -36.04 -27.77
CA GLY A 80 -12.80 -36.92 -26.63
C GLY A 80 -13.48 -38.19 -27.10
N THR A 81 -12.81 -39.32 -26.91
CA THR A 81 -13.41 -40.65 -26.92
C THR A 81 -13.85 -40.99 -25.50
N LYS A 82 -15.00 -40.43 -25.10
CA LYS A 82 -15.88 -41.06 -24.11
C LYS A 82 -16.80 -42.00 -24.90
N GLU A 83 -16.38 -43.24 -25.07
CA GLU A 83 -17.20 -44.43 -25.26
C GLU A 83 -16.31 -45.57 -25.73
N LEU A 84 -16.28 -46.63 -24.91
CA LEU A 84 -15.94 -48.04 -25.15
C LEU A 84 -15.23 -48.61 -23.93
N SER A 85 -15.97 -48.60 -22.81
CA SER A 85 -15.83 -49.60 -21.77
C SER A 85 -16.25 -50.94 -22.34
N ASP A 86 -15.28 -51.73 -22.75
CA ASP A 86 -15.27 -53.18 -22.84
C ASP A 86 -14.22 -53.54 -23.88
N ASN A 87 -13.08 -54.09 -23.45
CA ASN A 87 -12.44 -55.18 -24.17
C ASN A 87 -11.38 -55.89 -23.32
N LYS A 88 -11.82 -57.08 -22.92
CA LYS A 88 -11.14 -58.27 -22.41
C LYS A 88 -9.63 -58.34 -22.66
N ILE A 89 -8.91 -58.45 -21.54
CA ILE A 89 -7.62 -59.12 -21.43
C ILE A 89 -7.82 -60.59 -21.88
N ASP A 90 -7.41 -60.94 -23.10
CA ASP A 90 -7.32 -62.34 -23.50
C ASP A 90 -5.97 -62.94 -23.06
N LYS A 91 -6.02 -63.56 -21.88
CA LYS A 91 -5.26 -64.75 -21.45
C LYS A 91 -3.77 -64.85 -21.83
N ARG A 92 -2.89 -64.16 -21.09
CA ARG A 92 -1.97 -64.94 -20.23
C ARG A 92 -2.76 -65.23 -18.97
N ALA A 93 -3.30 -66.44 -18.84
CA ALA A 93 -3.98 -66.82 -17.61
C ALA A 93 -2.96 -66.62 -16.48
N LEU A 94 -3.22 -65.68 -15.56
CA LEU A 94 -2.48 -65.64 -14.31
C LEU A 94 -2.53 -67.06 -13.74
N GLN A 95 -1.37 -67.60 -13.40
CA GLN A 95 -1.22 -68.94 -12.87
C GLN A 95 -0.60 -68.83 -11.48
N LYS A 96 -0.92 -69.79 -10.63
CA LYS A 96 -0.27 -69.90 -9.32
C LYS A 96 1.24 -69.99 -9.52
N GLY A 97 2.01 -69.24 -8.73
CA GLY A 97 3.46 -69.24 -8.71
C GLY A 97 4.14 -68.18 -9.58
N LEU A 98 3.39 -67.36 -10.34
CA LEU A 98 3.95 -66.23 -11.08
C LEU A 98 4.39 -65.10 -10.13
N LEU A 99 5.53 -64.47 -10.44
CA LEU A 99 5.97 -63.22 -9.81
C LEU A 99 5.51 -62.03 -10.66
N LEU A 100 4.85 -61.05 -10.05
CA LEU A 100 4.32 -59.88 -10.74
C LEU A 100 4.48 -58.60 -9.92
N GLU A 101 4.52 -57.46 -10.60
CA GLU A 101 4.36 -56.15 -10.00
C GLU A 101 2.90 -55.70 -10.16
N PHE A 102 2.31 -55.16 -9.09
CA PHE A 102 0.97 -54.59 -9.14
C PHE A 102 0.89 -53.26 -8.39
N GLN A 103 -0.06 -52.43 -8.81
CA GLN A 103 -0.34 -51.12 -8.22
C GLN A 103 -1.33 -51.27 -7.06
N LYS A 104 -0.86 -51.01 -5.83
CA LYS A 104 -1.67 -51.07 -4.61
C LYS A 104 -2.50 -49.80 -4.42
N ASP A 105 -1.86 -48.64 -4.57
CA ASP A 105 -2.46 -47.30 -4.55
C ASP A 105 -1.81 -46.43 -5.65
N SER A 106 -2.31 -45.21 -5.88
CA SER A 106 -1.83 -44.30 -6.94
C SER A 106 -0.31 -43.99 -6.90
N GLU A 107 0.36 -44.23 -5.78
CA GLU A 107 1.79 -43.93 -5.59
C GLU A 107 2.69 -45.15 -5.29
N ARG A 108 2.12 -46.36 -5.12
CA ARG A 108 2.89 -47.53 -4.65
C ARG A 108 2.65 -48.79 -5.48
N SER A 109 3.70 -49.24 -6.17
CA SER A 109 3.78 -50.55 -6.83
C SER A 109 4.56 -51.53 -5.94
N LEU A 110 4.10 -52.78 -5.86
CA LEU A 110 4.72 -53.84 -5.06
C LEU A 110 4.90 -55.11 -5.89
N LEU A 111 5.96 -55.86 -5.61
CA LEU A 111 6.14 -57.22 -6.10
C LEU A 111 5.30 -58.20 -5.26
N ALA A 112 4.69 -59.17 -5.93
CA ALA A 112 3.90 -60.20 -5.30
C ALA A 112 3.90 -61.50 -6.09
N VAL A 113 3.67 -62.60 -5.37
CA VAL A 113 3.51 -63.94 -5.96
C VAL A 113 2.04 -64.31 -6.00
N VAL A 114 1.59 -64.85 -7.14
CA VAL A 114 0.22 -65.33 -7.32
C VAL A 114 0.01 -66.64 -6.58
N GLU A 115 -0.90 -66.67 -5.61
CA GLU A 115 -1.16 -67.85 -4.76
C GLU A 115 -2.33 -68.69 -5.29
N ARG A 116 -3.48 -68.05 -5.52
CA ARG A 116 -4.72 -68.74 -5.92
C ARG A 116 -5.73 -67.77 -6.55
N PRO A 117 -6.66 -68.27 -7.37
CA PRO A 117 -7.80 -67.47 -7.81
C PRO A 117 -8.65 -67.01 -6.61
N ASP A 118 -9.14 -65.77 -6.66
CA ASP A 118 -10.12 -65.23 -5.72
C ASP A 118 -11.42 -64.90 -6.46
N GLY A 119 -12.36 -65.85 -6.44
CA GLY A 119 -13.60 -65.76 -7.21
C GLY A 119 -13.39 -65.91 -8.73
N LYS A 120 -14.26 -65.28 -9.54
CA LYS A 120 -14.29 -65.46 -11.01
C LYS A 120 -13.29 -64.59 -11.78
N LYS A 121 -12.83 -63.49 -11.18
CA LYS A 121 -12.06 -62.45 -11.90
C LYS A 121 -10.82 -61.95 -11.16
N ASN A 122 -10.65 -62.22 -9.87
CA ASN A 122 -9.55 -61.70 -9.06
C ASN A 122 -8.56 -62.81 -8.69
N TRP A 123 -7.41 -62.40 -8.14
CA TRP A 123 -6.34 -63.29 -7.70
C TRP A 123 -5.86 -62.91 -6.31
N MET A 124 -5.67 -63.90 -5.44
CA MET A 124 -4.92 -63.73 -4.20
C MET A 124 -3.44 -63.73 -4.51
N VAL A 125 -2.73 -62.70 -4.04
CA VAL A 125 -1.29 -62.58 -4.13
C VAL A 125 -0.67 -62.35 -2.75
N THR A 126 0.51 -62.89 -2.53
CA THR A 126 1.33 -62.60 -1.34
C THR A 126 2.35 -61.52 -1.74
N ASP A 127 2.24 -60.33 -1.16
CA ASP A 127 3.15 -59.22 -1.46
C ASP A 127 4.52 -59.38 -0.78
N GLN A 128 5.47 -58.52 -1.16
CA GLN A 128 6.83 -58.47 -0.60
C GLN A 128 6.89 -58.29 0.94
N ASN A 129 5.82 -57.84 1.60
CA ASN A 129 5.76 -57.75 3.06
C ASN A 129 5.13 -58.99 3.71
N GLY A 130 4.88 -60.05 2.92
CA GLY A 130 4.18 -61.26 3.35
C GLY A 130 2.66 -61.07 3.51
N ILE A 131 2.10 -59.97 3.02
CA ILE A 131 0.67 -59.68 3.18
C ILE A 131 -0.12 -60.32 2.02
N LEU A 132 -1.11 -61.14 2.37
CA LEU A 132 -2.01 -61.74 1.41
C LEU A 132 -3.13 -60.73 1.03
N SER A 133 -3.27 -60.42 -0.26
CA SER A 133 -4.25 -59.45 -0.76
C SER A 133 -4.92 -59.93 -2.06
N SER A 134 -6.18 -59.51 -2.27
CA SER A 134 -6.93 -59.78 -3.50
C SER A 134 -6.72 -58.66 -4.50
N ILE A 135 -6.23 -58.97 -5.70
CA ILE A 135 -5.98 -58.01 -6.77
C ILE A 135 -6.83 -58.31 -8.01
N LYS A 136 -7.23 -57.24 -8.70
CA LYS A 136 -7.85 -57.33 -10.03
C LYS A 136 -6.75 -57.43 -11.10
N PRO A 137 -6.97 -58.16 -12.20
CA PRO A 137 -6.01 -58.24 -13.30
C PRO A 137 -5.57 -56.86 -13.86
N GLN A 138 -6.43 -55.84 -13.80
CA GLN A 138 -6.07 -54.49 -14.24
C GLN A 138 -5.06 -53.77 -13.33
N GLN A 139 -4.85 -54.26 -12.10
CA GLN A 139 -3.88 -53.69 -11.17
C GLN A 139 -2.46 -54.19 -11.44
N VAL A 140 -2.29 -55.24 -12.26
CA VAL A 140 -0.98 -55.79 -12.60
C VAL A 140 -0.27 -54.85 -13.57
N THR A 141 0.88 -54.32 -13.16
CA THR A 141 1.69 -53.40 -13.97
C THR A 141 2.71 -54.16 -14.82
N TYR A 142 3.22 -55.29 -14.33
CA TYR A 142 4.18 -56.13 -15.04
C TYR A 142 4.18 -57.57 -14.50
N VAL A 143 4.41 -58.56 -15.36
CA VAL A 143 4.58 -59.97 -14.97
C VAL A 143 6.00 -60.38 -15.31
N VAL A 144 6.76 -60.83 -14.31
CA VAL A 144 8.17 -61.16 -14.48
C VAL A 144 8.29 -62.43 -15.35
N PRO A 145 8.97 -62.37 -16.51
CA PRO A 145 9.05 -63.50 -17.43
C PRO A 145 9.90 -64.64 -16.86
N GLY A 146 9.59 -65.88 -17.25
CA GLY A 146 10.42 -67.07 -16.91
C GLY A 146 10.19 -67.68 -15.52
N ILE A 147 9.36 -67.07 -14.67
CA ILE A 147 9.09 -67.54 -13.31
C ILE A 147 7.70 -68.20 -13.26
N MET A 148 7.64 -69.50 -12.93
CA MET A 148 6.39 -70.27 -12.85
C MET A 148 6.01 -70.71 -11.43
N ASN A 149 6.97 -70.82 -10.51
CA ASN A 149 6.78 -71.27 -9.12
C ASN A 149 7.72 -70.49 -8.18
N PHE A 150 7.52 -69.18 -8.05
CA PHE A 150 8.31 -68.35 -7.15
C PHE A 150 7.94 -68.60 -5.68
N ASP A 151 8.95 -68.60 -4.82
CA ASP A 151 8.76 -68.63 -3.37
C ASP A 151 8.59 -67.20 -2.85
N SER A 152 7.45 -66.89 -2.23
CA SER A 152 7.14 -65.55 -1.71
C SER A 152 8.12 -65.10 -0.62
N SER A 153 8.78 -66.02 0.09
CA SER A 153 9.82 -65.68 1.07
C SER A 153 11.12 -65.16 0.45
N ARG A 154 11.30 -65.33 -0.87
CA ARG A 154 12.51 -64.92 -1.61
C ARG A 154 12.36 -63.61 -2.38
N ILE A 155 11.24 -62.90 -2.21
CA ILE A 155 11.01 -61.61 -2.88
C ILE A 155 12.07 -60.57 -2.45
N ASP A 156 12.43 -60.54 -1.17
CA ASP A 156 13.46 -59.61 -0.65
C ASP A 156 14.84 -59.90 -1.24
N GLU A 157 15.20 -61.19 -1.41
CA GLU A 157 16.44 -61.61 -2.06
C GLU A 157 16.46 -61.14 -3.53
N PHE A 158 15.34 -61.29 -4.23
CA PHE A 158 15.19 -60.86 -5.62
C PHE A 158 15.26 -59.33 -5.76
N LEU A 159 14.60 -58.59 -4.87
CA LEU A 159 14.65 -57.12 -4.83
C LEU A 159 16.06 -56.62 -4.56
N LYS A 160 16.80 -57.25 -3.63
CA LYS A 160 18.19 -56.87 -3.35
C LYS A 160 19.08 -57.07 -4.57
N LYS A 161 18.98 -58.23 -5.23
CA LYS A 161 19.72 -58.50 -6.48
C LYS A 161 19.34 -57.54 -7.60
N ALA A 162 18.06 -57.17 -7.71
CA ALA A 162 17.60 -56.19 -8.68
C ALA A 162 18.19 -54.81 -8.39
N GLN A 163 18.21 -54.40 -7.12
CA GLN A 163 18.79 -53.12 -6.69
C GLN A 163 20.29 -53.01 -7.01
N ASP A 164 21.04 -54.11 -6.88
CA ASP A 164 22.47 -54.16 -7.21
C ASP A 164 22.73 -54.03 -8.72
N LEU A 165 21.75 -54.37 -9.57
CA LEU A 165 21.80 -54.29 -11.05
C LEU A 165 21.17 -53.02 -11.64
N LEU A 166 20.50 -52.21 -10.83
CA LEU A 166 19.83 -51.00 -11.29
C LEU A 166 20.83 -49.85 -11.48
N ASP A 167 21.12 -49.53 -12.74
CA ASP A 167 21.93 -48.37 -13.12
C ASP A 167 21.12 -47.47 -14.09
N PRO A 168 20.67 -46.27 -13.66
CA PRO A 168 19.92 -45.36 -14.52
C PRO A 168 20.70 -44.85 -15.75
N THR A 169 22.03 -44.89 -15.75
CA THR A 169 22.85 -44.38 -16.86
C THR A 169 22.68 -45.22 -18.13
N VAL A 170 22.24 -46.46 -17.99
CA VAL A 170 21.99 -47.38 -19.12
C VAL A 170 20.87 -46.89 -20.04
N LEU A 171 19.93 -46.07 -19.54
CA LEU A 171 18.85 -45.51 -20.35
C LEU A 171 19.39 -44.58 -21.43
N GLU A 172 20.41 -43.77 -21.13
CA GLU A 172 21.04 -42.88 -22.10
C GLU A 172 21.80 -43.67 -23.17
N CYS A 173 22.58 -44.67 -22.75
CA CYS A 173 23.30 -45.56 -23.65
C CYS A 173 22.37 -46.31 -24.61
N ALA A 174 21.30 -46.92 -24.07
CA ALA A 174 20.31 -47.63 -24.87
C ALA A 174 19.51 -46.68 -25.78
N TRP A 175 19.23 -45.46 -25.33
CA TRP A 175 18.56 -44.45 -26.14
C TRP A 175 19.41 -44.00 -27.32
N MET A 176 20.71 -43.77 -27.12
CA MET A 176 21.63 -43.43 -28.23
C MET A 176 21.60 -44.52 -29.31
N GLU A 177 21.65 -45.80 -28.94
CA GLU A 177 21.64 -46.90 -29.91
C GLU A 177 20.26 -47.09 -30.59
N LEU A 178 19.17 -46.94 -29.84
CA LEU A 178 17.82 -47.22 -30.35
C LEU A 178 17.20 -46.05 -31.11
N SER A 179 17.60 -44.81 -30.80
CA SER A 179 17.11 -43.61 -31.48
C SER A 179 17.58 -43.53 -32.93
N GLU A 180 18.78 -44.02 -33.26
CA GLU A 180 19.27 -44.12 -34.65
C GLU A 180 18.41 -45.05 -35.52
N LYS A 181 17.76 -46.04 -34.90
CA LYS A 181 17.02 -47.11 -35.58
C LYS A 181 15.49 -46.89 -35.55
N ASP A 182 15.00 -45.84 -34.88
CA ASP A 182 13.58 -45.55 -34.56
C ASP A 182 12.76 -46.81 -34.20
N LYS A 183 13.39 -47.69 -33.40
CA LYS A 183 12.83 -49.01 -33.11
C LYS A 183 12.09 -48.98 -31.77
N SER A 184 10.81 -49.34 -31.80
CA SER A 184 10.06 -49.65 -30.58
C SER A 184 10.50 -51.00 -30.03
N ILE A 185 10.67 -51.09 -28.71
CA ILE A 185 11.21 -52.24 -28.01
C ILE A 185 10.28 -52.69 -26.88
N THR A 186 10.27 -54.00 -26.63
CA THR A 186 9.70 -54.60 -25.42
C THR A 186 10.67 -54.43 -24.24
N VAL A 187 10.17 -54.66 -23.02
CA VAL A 187 11.01 -54.68 -21.81
C VAL A 187 12.10 -55.76 -21.92
N GLU A 188 11.75 -56.93 -22.43
CA GLU A 188 12.66 -58.06 -22.57
C GLU A 188 13.73 -57.80 -23.63
N GLU A 189 13.39 -57.11 -24.72
CA GLU A 189 14.39 -56.64 -25.71
C GLU A 189 15.30 -55.57 -25.11
N PHE A 190 14.78 -54.65 -24.29
CA PHE A 190 15.61 -53.68 -23.57
C PHE A 190 16.58 -54.37 -22.60
N ALA A 191 16.11 -55.39 -21.88
CA ALA A 191 16.94 -56.19 -20.99
C ALA A 191 18.08 -56.87 -21.74
N GLU A 192 17.79 -57.48 -22.89
CA GLU A 192 18.80 -58.10 -23.75
C GLU A 192 19.85 -57.08 -24.22
N ILE A 193 19.43 -55.86 -24.58
CA ILE A 193 20.35 -54.79 -25.04
C ILE A 193 21.25 -54.29 -23.91
N VAL A 194 20.68 -54.05 -22.73
CA VAL A 194 21.39 -53.41 -21.61
C VAL A 194 22.20 -54.41 -20.79
N TYR A 195 21.65 -55.59 -20.53
CA TYR A 195 22.22 -56.60 -19.64
C TYR A 195 22.78 -57.81 -20.39
N GLY A 196 22.58 -57.91 -21.71
CA GLY A 196 23.06 -59.02 -22.54
C GLY A 196 22.26 -60.32 -22.40
N ASN A 197 21.17 -60.30 -21.63
CA ASN A 197 20.24 -61.41 -21.47
C ASN A 197 18.83 -60.90 -21.11
N LYS A 198 17.82 -61.74 -21.31
CA LYS A 198 16.41 -61.49 -20.97
C LYS A 198 15.90 -62.39 -19.84
N GLU A 199 16.77 -62.72 -18.89
CA GLU A 199 16.38 -63.48 -17.71
C GLU A 199 15.42 -62.67 -16.83
N SER A 200 14.80 -63.35 -15.86
CA SER A 200 13.72 -62.80 -15.05
C SER A 200 14.12 -61.54 -14.28
N LEU A 201 15.36 -61.47 -13.80
CA LEU A 201 15.86 -60.38 -12.98
C LEU A 201 16.14 -59.13 -13.83
N GLU A 202 16.86 -59.29 -14.93
CA GLU A 202 17.23 -58.27 -15.90
C GLU A 202 15.99 -57.67 -16.56
N SER A 203 15.02 -58.52 -16.91
CA SER A 203 13.73 -58.08 -17.46
C SER A 203 12.92 -57.28 -16.43
N TYR A 204 13.04 -57.57 -15.14
CA TYR A 204 12.41 -56.75 -14.10
C TYR A 204 13.13 -55.40 -13.92
N CYS A 205 14.47 -55.38 -13.90
CA CYS A 205 15.25 -54.15 -13.85
C CYS A 205 14.97 -53.23 -15.05
N ALA A 206 14.90 -53.80 -16.25
CA ALA A 206 14.50 -53.11 -17.47
C ALA A 206 13.11 -52.46 -17.34
N HIS A 207 12.11 -53.20 -16.85
CA HIS A 207 10.77 -52.65 -16.60
C HIS A 207 10.82 -51.51 -15.58
N PHE A 208 11.57 -51.71 -14.49
CA PHE A 208 11.69 -50.73 -13.41
C PHE A 208 12.28 -49.40 -13.89
N LEU A 209 13.29 -49.45 -14.75
CA LEU A 209 13.93 -48.28 -15.36
C LEU A 209 12.99 -47.59 -16.37
N LEU A 210 12.45 -48.34 -17.33
CA LEU A 210 11.59 -47.80 -18.39
C LEU A 210 10.27 -47.22 -17.87
N SER A 211 9.66 -47.85 -16.87
CA SER A 211 8.38 -47.40 -16.31
C SER A 211 8.48 -46.09 -15.53
N ARG A 212 9.67 -45.74 -15.02
CA ARG A 212 9.96 -44.49 -14.31
C ARG A 212 10.66 -43.45 -15.16
N ASP A 213 11.02 -43.78 -16.39
CA ASP A 213 11.74 -42.87 -17.25
C ASP A 213 10.82 -41.78 -17.82
N ILE A 214 11.25 -40.53 -17.63
CA ILE A 214 10.57 -39.33 -18.11
C ILE A 214 11.38 -38.60 -19.18
N VAL A 215 12.59 -39.08 -19.50
CA VAL A 215 13.56 -38.39 -20.36
C VAL A 215 13.72 -39.10 -21.69
N TYR A 216 14.06 -40.39 -21.72
CA TYR A 216 14.56 -41.07 -22.92
C TYR A 216 13.51 -41.87 -23.69
N PHE A 217 12.65 -42.63 -23.01
CA PHE A 217 11.64 -43.52 -23.55
C PHE A 217 10.23 -43.17 -23.07
N PHE A 218 9.23 -43.36 -23.93
CA PHE A 218 7.82 -43.26 -23.56
C PHE A 218 7.10 -44.55 -23.90
N LYS A 219 6.08 -44.87 -23.10
CA LYS A 219 5.25 -46.05 -23.30
C LYS A 219 4.28 -45.84 -24.46
N VAL A 220 4.24 -46.80 -25.38
CA VAL A 220 3.27 -46.87 -26.49
C VAL A 220 2.25 -47.95 -26.16
N GLU A 221 0.96 -47.59 -26.22
CA GLU A 221 -0.12 -48.57 -26.02
C GLU A 221 -0.16 -49.57 -27.20
N SER A 222 0.15 -50.83 -26.91
CA SER A 222 0.00 -51.95 -27.83
C SER A 222 -0.97 -52.99 -27.23
N ARG A 223 -1.64 -53.73 -28.10
CA ARG A 223 -2.73 -54.66 -27.73
C ARG A 223 -2.28 -55.82 -26.84
N ASP A 224 -0.99 -56.17 -26.86
CA ASP A 224 -0.48 -57.39 -26.21
C ASP A 224 0.75 -57.19 -25.28
N TYR A 225 1.49 -56.06 -25.39
CA TYR A 225 2.72 -55.81 -24.62
C TYR A 225 2.93 -54.32 -24.30
N SER A 226 3.63 -54.01 -23.19
CA SER A 226 4.11 -52.65 -22.92
C SER A 226 5.32 -52.36 -23.80
N MET A 227 5.10 -51.68 -24.93
CA MET A 227 6.17 -51.25 -25.83
C MET A 227 6.69 -49.88 -25.39
N TYR A 228 7.99 -49.67 -25.51
CA TYR A 228 8.63 -48.38 -25.28
C TYR A 228 9.31 -47.91 -26.56
N GLN A 229 9.16 -46.63 -26.87
CA GLN A 229 9.80 -46.00 -28.02
C GLN A 229 10.78 -44.92 -27.53
N PRO A 230 12.00 -44.84 -28.11
CA PRO A 230 12.90 -43.74 -27.82
C PRO A 230 12.28 -42.41 -28.27
N ARG A 231 12.41 -41.37 -27.45
CA ARG A 231 12.06 -39.99 -27.82
C ARG A 231 13.06 -39.46 -28.84
N SER A 232 12.67 -38.49 -29.65
CA SER A 232 13.61 -37.90 -30.61
C SER A 232 14.70 -37.06 -29.91
N PRO A 233 15.89 -36.88 -30.50
CA PRO A 233 16.94 -36.03 -29.94
C PRO A 233 16.48 -34.64 -29.45
N PRO A 234 15.68 -33.86 -30.22
CA PRO A 234 15.21 -32.56 -29.74
C PRO A 234 14.22 -32.66 -28.56
N GLN A 235 13.47 -33.77 -28.43
CA GLN A 235 12.60 -34.00 -27.28
C GLN A 235 13.42 -34.31 -26.01
N VAL A 236 14.46 -35.14 -26.15
CA VAL A 236 15.37 -35.49 -25.04
C VAL A 236 16.15 -34.27 -24.56
N GLU A 237 16.70 -33.47 -25.48
CA GLU A 237 17.42 -32.23 -25.15
C GLU A 237 16.53 -31.26 -24.36
N GLU A 238 15.28 -31.05 -24.79
CA GLU A 238 14.32 -30.20 -24.07
C GLU A 238 13.98 -30.75 -22.68
N LEU A 239 13.81 -32.08 -22.54
CA LEU A 239 13.48 -32.72 -21.26
C LEU A 239 14.66 -32.70 -20.29
N LEU A 240 15.88 -32.96 -20.76
CA LEU A 240 17.10 -32.82 -19.97
C LEU A 240 17.29 -31.38 -19.51
N ARG A 241 17.12 -30.40 -20.40
CA ARG A 241 17.19 -28.99 -20.04
C ARG A 241 16.17 -28.63 -18.94
N ARG A 242 14.93 -29.11 -19.05
CA ARG A 242 13.89 -28.91 -18.02
C ARG A 242 14.24 -29.60 -16.71
N LYS A 243 14.77 -30.82 -16.76
CA LYS A 243 15.20 -31.58 -15.57
C LYS A 243 16.31 -30.85 -14.84
N HIS A 244 17.39 -30.48 -15.53
CA HIS A 244 18.50 -29.71 -14.96
C HIS A 244 18.04 -28.35 -14.42
N ALA A 245 17.20 -27.61 -15.15
CA ALA A 245 16.65 -26.35 -14.67
C ALA A 245 15.80 -26.53 -13.39
N LYS A 246 15.07 -27.64 -13.28
CA LYS A 246 14.28 -27.96 -12.08
C LYS A 246 15.18 -28.34 -10.90
N GLU A 247 16.19 -29.18 -11.12
CA GLU A 247 17.17 -29.58 -10.09
C GLU A 247 17.95 -28.37 -9.56
N GLU A 248 18.40 -27.49 -10.46
CA GLU A 248 19.07 -26.24 -10.08
C GLU A 248 18.14 -25.33 -9.28
N ALA A 249 16.88 -25.17 -9.70
CA ALA A 249 15.89 -24.38 -8.96
C ALA A 249 15.56 -24.96 -7.57
N GLU A 250 15.52 -26.29 -7.43
CA GLU A 250 15.34 -26.97 -6.13
C GLU A 250 16.54 -26.72 -5.21
N LYS A 251 17.76 -26.88 -5.73
CA LYS A 251 19.00 -26.60 -4.98
C LYS A 251 19.08 -25.13 -4.55
N GLU A 252 18.76 -24.20 -5.44
CA GLU A 252 18.71 -22.77 -5.13
C GLU A 252 17.67 -22.41 -4.06
N LEU A 253 16.57 -23.15 -4.00
CA LEU A 253 15.55 -22.98 -2.96
C LEU A 253 16.08 -23.52 -1.62
N GLU A 254 16.74 -24.67 -1.62
CA GLU A 254 17.34 -25.26 -0.42
C GLU A 254 18.42 -24.36 0.19
N GLU A 255 19.32 -23.82 -0.63
CA GLU A 255 20.35 -22.86 -0.20
C GLU A 255 19.72 -21.61 0.43
N PHE A 256 18.67 -21.07 -0.19
CA PHE A 256 17.96 -19.91 0.34
C PHE A 256 17.22 -20.22 1.66
N VAL A 257 16.59 -21.40 1.75
CA VAL A 257 15.94 -21.86 2.99
C VAL A 257 16.96 -22.04 4.11
N HIS A 258 18.17 -22.55 3.79
CA HIS A 258 19.26 -22.65 4.76
C HIS A 258 19.69 -21.26 5.25
N LEU A 259 19.85 -20.29 4.34
CA LEU A 259 20.16 -18.90 4.69
C LEU A 259 19.09 -18.29 5.63
N LEU A 260 17.80 -18.48 5.32
CA LEU A 260 16.70 -18.00 6.17
C LEU A 260 16.71 -18.66 7.56
N LYS A 261 17.00 -19.96 7.64
CA LYS A 261 17.11 -20.68 8.94
C LYS A 261 18.26 -20.15 9.77
N SER A 262 19.42 -19.92 9.16
CA SER A 262 20.58 -19.34 9.83
C SER A 262 20.29 -17.94 10.35
N ALA A 263 19.69 -17.07 9.52
CA ALA A 263 19.31 -15.71 9.95
C ALA A 263 18.27 -15.72 11.08
N LYS A 264 17.28 -16.62 11.02
CA LYS A 264 16.26 -16.78 12.07
C LYS A 264 16.84 -17.23 13.42
N ALA A 265 17.94 -17.97 13.41
CA ALA A 265 18.60 -18.47 14.62
C ALA A 265 19.42 -17.41 15.36
N LEU A 266 19.72 -16.27 14.71
CA LEU A 266 20.51 -15.20 15.31
C LEU A 266 19.70 -14.40 16.35
N PRO A 267 20.34 -13.93 17.44
CA PRO A 267 19.77 -12.93 18.34
C PRO A 267 19.36 -11.66 17.59
N MET A 268 18.40 -10.91 18.12
CA MET A 268 17.77 -9.76 17.45
C MET A 268 18.81 -8.73 16.95
N GLU A 269 19.81 -8.42 17.78
CA GLU A 269 20.85 -7.43 17.54
C GLU A 269 21.87 -7.88 16.48
N SER A 270 21.96 -9.19 16.25
CA SER A 270 22.88 -9.80 15.29
C SER A 270 22.20 -10.19 13.97
N LYS A 271 20.90 -9.87 13.82
CA LYS A 271 20.17 -10.20 12.59
C LYS A 271 20.69 -9.38 11.41
N PRO A 272 20.71 -9.96 10.20
CA PRO A 272 21.16 -9.27 9.00
C PRO A 272 20.28 -8.05 8.69
N PRO A 273 20.87 -6.87 8.42
CA PRO A 273 20.11 -5.67 8.09
C PRO A 273 19.42 -5.83 6.73
N LYS A 274 18.35 -5.05 6.51
CA LYS A 274 17.55 -5.08 5.27
C LYS A 274 18.41 -5.02 3.99
N SER A 275 19.42 -4.17 3.95
CA SER A 275 20.31 -3.99 2.78
C SER A 275 21.06 -5.26 2.38
N SER A 276 21.43 -6.12 3.34
CA SER A 276 22.16 -7.36 3.06
C SER A 276 21.36 -8.36 2.22
N TRP A 277 20.03 -8.35 2.35
CA TRP A 277 19.12 -9.19 1.58
C TRP A 277 18.93 -8.73 0.13
N LEU A 278 19.38 -7.51 -0.20
CA LEU A 278 19.15 -6.86 -1.50
C LEU A 278 20.40 -6.83 -2.40
N VAL A 279 21.53 -7.36 -1.92
CA VAL A 279 22.80 -7.35 -2.66
C VAL A 279 22.81 -8.40 -3.77
N ASP A 280 22.42 -9.63 -3.45
CA ASP A 280 22.33 -10.71 -4.43
C ASP A 280 20.97 -10.70 -5.11
N GLU A 281 20.96 -10.68 -6.45
CA GLU A 281 19.74 -10.54 -7.25
C GLU A 281 18.78 -11.72 -7.06
N LYS A 282 19.29 -12.95 -6.90
CA LYS A 282 18.43 -14.13 -6.69
C LYS A 282 17.79 -14.12 -5.30
N VAL A 283 18.55 -13.74 -4.28
CA VAL A 283 18.04 -13.53 -2.90
C VAL A 283 17.01 -12.41 -2.88
N ARG A 284 17.32 -11.29 -3.54
CA ARG A 284 16.45 -10.12 -3.66
C ARG A 284 15.09 -10.49 -4.24
N GLN A 285 15.05 -11.20 -5.37
CA GLN A 285 13.79 -11.63 -5.99
C GLN A 285 12.92 -12.50 -5.07
N LYS A 286 13.56 -13.42 -4.33
CA LYS A 286 12.85 -14.30 -3.36
C LYS A 286 12.30 -13.51 -2.17
N ILE A 287 13.06 -12.54 -1.66
CA ILE A 287 12.66 -11.66 -0.56
C ILE A 287 11.55 -10.69 -1.01
N GLU A 288 11.66 -10.10 -2.19
CA GLU A 288 10.64 -9.23 -2.78
C GLU A 288 9.34 -10.00 -3.05
N ALA A 289 9.41 -11.26 -3.48
CA ALA A 289 8.23 -12.13 -3.60
C ALA A 289 7.55 -12.38 -2.24
N LEU A 290 8.32 -12.64 -1.18
CA LEU A 290 7.78 -12.74 0.19
C LEU A 290 7.15 -11.42 0.65
N GLN A 291 7.80 -10.28 0.38
CA GLN A 291 7.27 -8.95 0.70
C GLN A 291 5.94 -8.71 -0.04
N ALA A 292 5.87 -8.93 -1.35
CA ALA A 292 4.65 -8.76 -2.13
C ALA A 292 3.53 -9.69 -1.62
N TYR A 293 3.87 -10.89 -1.15
CA TYR A 293 2.94 -11.82 -0.53
C TYR A 293 2.38 -11.32 0.81
N THR A 294 3.13 -10.51 1.58
CA THR A 294 2.63 -9.94 2.86
C THR A 294 1.48 -8.96 2.67
N VAL A 295 1.46 -8.24 1.54
CA VAL A 295 0.47 -7.21 1.22
C VAL A 295 -0.55 -7.65 0.16
N ASP A 296 -0.51 -8.93 -0.24
CA ASP A 296 -1.30 -9.51 -1.35
C ASP A 296 -1.20 -8.74 -2.67
N ALA A 297 -0.02 -8.18 -2.95
CA ALA A 297 0.30 -7.47 -4.20
C ALA A 297 1.10 -8.32 -5.18
N CYS A 298 1.15 -9.65 -4.97
CA CYS A 298 1.97 -10.56 -5.76
C CYS A 298 1.31 -10.97 -7.09
N ASP A 299 2.15 -11.07 -8.12
CA ASP A 299 1.80 -11.78 -9.36
C ASP A 299 1.77 -13.31 -9.15
N ASP A 300 1.39 -14.07 -10.17
CA ASP A 300 1.25 -15.53 -10.08
C ASP A 300 2.57 -16.25 -9.78
N GLU A 301 3.70 -15.76 -10.31
CA GLU A 301 5.03 -16.35 -10.10
C GLU A 301 5.53 -16.04 -8.68
N GLN A 302 5.43 -14.78 -8.24
CA GLN A 302 5.75 -14.36 -6.88
C GLN A 302 4.93 -15.12 -5.85
N ARG A 303 3.62 -15.30 -6.10
CA ARG A 303 2.72 -16.07 -5.23
C ARG A 303 3.17 -17.53 -5.09
N ARG A 304 3.55 -18.15 -6.21
CA ARG A 304 4.09 -19.53 -6.22
C ARG A 304 5.41 -19.63 -5.48
N LEU A 305 6.34 -18.72 -5.75
CA LEU A 305 7.67 -18.67 -5.14
C LEU A 305 7.58 -18.49 -3.62
N ALA A 306 6.85 -17.46 -3.15
CA ALA A 306 6.62 -17.22 -1.73
C ALA A 306 5.92 -18.41 -1.06
N GLY A 307 4.89 -18.99 -1.70
CA GLY A 307 4.19 -20.17 -1.19
C GLY A 307 5.07 -21.42 -1.07
N ASN A 308 6.07 -21.58 -1.94
CA ASN A 308 7.05 -22.66 -1.86
C ASN A 308 8.05 -22.42 -0.73
N ILE A 309 8.57 -21.19 -0.60
CA ILE A 309 9.47 -20.81 0.50
C ILE A 309 8.80 -21.01 1.85
N LEU A 310 7.55 -20.55 2.03
CA LEU A 310 6.79 -20.72 3.27
C LEU A 310 6.60 -22.19 3.62
N LYS A 311 6.23 -23.01 2.63
CA LYS A 311 6.07 -24.46 2.81
C LYS A 311 7.40 -25.10 3.26
N ALA A 312 8.51 -24.76 2.62
CA ALA A 312 9.83 -25.28 2.96
C ALA A 312 10.32 -24.82 4.35
N MET A 313 9.90 -23.62 4.79
CA MET A 313 10.16 -23.10 6.14
C MET A 313 9.19 -23.64 7.20
N GLY A 314 8.21 -24.48 6.84
CA GLY A 314 7.21 -25.05 7.75
C GLY A 314 6.08 -24.10 8.15
N PHE A 315 5.85 -23.03 7.39
CA PHE A 315 4.79 -22.06 7.62
C PHE A 315 3.54 -22.34 6.77
N THR A 316 2.39 -21.87 7.24
CA THR A 316 1.17 -21.80 6.44
C THR A 316 1.34 -20.79 5.29
N ARG A 317 0.70 -21.06 4.15
CA ARG A 317 0.70 -20.17 2.98
C ARG A 317 -0.29 -19.00 3.18
N THR A 318 0.08 -18.10 4.08
CA THR A 318 -0.73 -16.96 4.52
C THR A 318 0.13 -15.71 4.64
N SER A 319 -0.44 -14.53 4.36
CA SER A 319 0.25 -13.23 4.44
C SER A 319 0.87 -12.97 5.81
N SER A 320 0.15 -13.26 6.90
CA SER A 320 0.65 -13.14 8.29
C SER A 320 1.88 -14.00 8.55
N ALA A 321 1.92 -15.22 8.00
CA ALA A 321 3.08 -16.11 8.14
C ALA A 321 4.31 -15.59 7.37
N ALA A 322 4.12 -15.03 6.18
CA ALA A 322 5.19 -14.38 5.42
C ALA A 322 5.75 -13.16 6.17
N LEU A 323 4.88 -12.33 6.72
CA LEU A 323 5.29 -11.21 7.56
C LEU A 323 6.10 -11.68 8.77
N LYS A 324 5.59 -12.68 9.49
CA LYS A 324 6.27 -13.26 10.65
C LYS A 324 7.64 -13.82 10.28
N LEU A 325 7.77 -14.46 9.12
CA LEU A 325 9.05 -14.93 8.61
C LEU A 325 10.01 -13.76 8.35
N LEU A 326 9.57 -12.72 7.65
CA LEU A 326 10.41 -11.55 7.33
C LEU A 326 10.86 -10.78 8.58
N ILE A 327 10.02 -10.68 9.61
CA ILE A 327 10.40 -10.12 10.92
C ILE A 327 11.43 -11.03 11.60
N ASN A 328 11.21 -12.34 11.61
CA ASN A 328 12.09 -13.28 12.29
C ASN A 328 13.50 -13.31 11.70
N VAL A 329 13.66 -13.06 10.39
CA VAL A 329 14.97 -13.02 9.73
C VAL A 329 15.62 -11.62 9.73
N GLY A 330 14.96 -10.62 10.32
CA GLY A 330 15.48 -9.25 10.44
C GLY A 330 15.29 -8.38 9.18
N TYR A 331 14.57 -8.86 8.17
CA TYR A 331 14.27 -8.06 6.98
C TYR A 331 13.32 -6.91 7.29
N PHE A 332 12.31 -7.18 8.13
CA PHE A 332 11.39 -6.16 8.63
C PHE A 332 11.53 -5.94 10.13
N PRO A 333 11.40 -4.69 10.61
CA PRO A 333 11.22 -4.42 12.03
C PRO A 333 9.87 -4.96 12.51
N VAL A 334 9.74 -5.14 13.83
CA VAL A 334 8.51 -5.63 14.47
C VAL A 334 7.31 -4.75 14.10
N HIS A 335 7.51 -3.44 14.08
CA HIS A 335 6.47 -2.44 13.83
C HIS A 335 6.40 -1.95 12.37
N VAL A 336 6.90 -2.73 11.40
CA VAL A 336 6.86 -2.34 9.97
C VAL A 336 5.47 -1.85 9.53
N ASN A 337 5.42 -0.71 8.85
CA ASN A 337 4.20 -0.19 8.25
C ASN A 337 3.98 -0.79 6.86
N LEU A 338 3.12 -1.80 6.78
CA LEU A 338 2.85 -2.52 5.53
C LEU A 338 2.09 -1.70 4.49
N ASP A 339 1.35 -0.68 4.92
CA ASP A 339 0.58 0.15 4.00
C ASP A 339 1.48 0.96 3.07
N LEU A 340 2.72 1.28 3.48
CA LEU A 340 3.72 1.91 2.62
C LEU A 340 4.00 1.09 1.36
N PHE A 341 4.07 -0.24 1.49
CA PHE A 341 4.26 -1.15 0.37
C PHE A 341 2.96 -1.40 -0.39
N LYS A 342 1.84 -1.52 0.33
CA LYS A 342 0.51 -1.77 -0.26
C LYS A 342 0.08 -0.66 -1.22
N TYR A 343 0.37 0.59 -0.89
CA TYR A 343 0.02 1.75 -1.71
C TYR A 343 1.16 2.23 -2.61
N ASP A 344 2.28 1.50 -2.67
CA ASP A 344 3.47 1.87 -3.46
C ASP A 344 3.91 3.33 -3.23
N VAL A 345 4.05 3.69 -1.95
CA VAL A 345 4.32 5.07 -1.54
C VAL A 345 5.77 5.42 -1.87
N ARG A 346 5.97 6.51 -2.63
CA ARG A 346 7.30 7.04 -2.91
C ARG A 346 7.89 7.71 -1.67
N ILE A 347 8.69 6.96 -0.94
CA ILE A 347 9.37 7.45 0.27
C ILE A 347 10.72 8.12 -0.03
N THR A 348 11.26 7.97 -1.24
CA THR A 348 12.54 8.59 -1.66
C THR A 348 12.38 9.42 -2.93
N TYR A 349 13.32 10.34 -3.14
CA TYR A 349 13.45 11.10 -4.37
C TYR A 349 14.47 10.45 -5.30
N THR A 350 14.31 10.64 -6.61
CA THR A 350 15.32 10.23 -7.59
C THR A 350 16.52 11.16 -7.54
N GLU A 351 17.69 10.67 -7.94
CA GLU A 351 18.91 11.49 -8.04
C GLU A 351 18.73 12.72 -8.94
N GLU A 352 17.92 12.59 -10.00
CA GLU A 352 17.58 13.72 -10.90
C GLU A 352 16.84 14.83 -10.16
N VAL A 353 15.86 14.47 -9.31
CA VAL A 353 15.10 15.44 -8.50
C VAL A 353 15.97 16.04 -7.41
N LEU A 354 16.81 15.24 -6.75
CA LEU A 354 17.73 15.71 -5.72
C LEU A 354 18.76 16.71 -6.29
N SER A 355 19.36 16.40 -7.44
CA SER A 355 20.28 17.31 -8.12
C SER A 355 19.60 18.63 -8.52
N ALA A 356 18.39 18.55 -9.08
CA ALA A 356 17.63 19.75 -9.43
C ALA A 356 17.27 20.60 -8.20
N ALA A 357 17.01 19.97 -7.05
CA ALA A 357 16.77 20.67 -5.80
C ALA A 357 18.03 21.39 -5.28
N GLU A 358 19.20 20.75 -5.33
CA GLU A 358 20.47 21.37 -4.96
C GLU A 358 20.81 22.57 -5.83
N GLU A 359 20.54 22.51 -7.13
CA GLU A 359 20.75 23.65 -8.04
C GLU A 359 19.89 24.87 -7.69
N LEU A 360 18.72 24.66 -7.08
CA LEU A 360 17.83 25.73 -6.63
C LEU A 360 18.26 26.36 -5.31
N LEU A 361 19.11 25.68 -4.53
CA LEU A 361 19.68 26.21 -3.28
C LEU A 361 20.88 27.13 -3.52
N VAL A 362 21.45 27.11 -4.73
CA VAL A 362 22.48 28.09 -5.13
C VAL A 362 21.84 29.47 -5.17
N ASP A 363 22.52 30.47 -4.59
CA ASP A 363 21.99 31.83 -4.48
C ASP A 363 21.61 32.38 -5.87
N ARG A 364 20.31 32.62 -6.06
CA ARG A 364 19.71 33.10 -7.30
C ARG A 364 18.90 34.36 -7.00
N PRO A 365 18.96 35.36 -7.89
CA PRO A 365 18.14 36.56 -7.75
C PRO A 365 16.66 36.17 -7.81
N ASP A 366 15.91 36.65 -6.83
CA ASP A 366 14.46 36.45 -6.78
C ASP A 366 13.78 37.23 -7.90
N SER A 367 12.97 36.55 -8.72
CA SER A 367 12.23 37.17 -9.81
C SER A 367 11.25 38.25 -9.33
N ASP A 368 10.79 38.16 -8.08
CA ASP A 368 9.82 39.09 -7.51
C ASP A 368 10.49 40.14 -6.60
N MET A 369 11.82 40.22 -6.54
CA MET A 369 12.55 41.08 -5.59
C MET A 369 12.08 42.55 -5.61
N ASN A 370 11.84 43.10 -6.79
CA ASN A 370 11.48 44.52 -6.96
C ASN A 370 10.01 44.83 -6.60
N ILE A 371 9.17 43.81 -6.50
CA ILE A 371 7.73 43.96 -6.18
C ILE A 371 7.40 43.46 -4.78
N ARG A 372 8.39 42.90 -4.05
CA ARG A 372 8.19 42.48 -2.67
C ARG A 372 8.10 43.68 -1.75
N LYS A 373 7.06 43.70 -0.94
CA LYS A 373 6.92 44.61 0.18
C LYS A 373 7.75 44.14 1.37
N ASP A 374 8.56 45.03 1.92
CA ASP A 374 9.26 44.76 3.16
C ASP A 374 8.30 44.89 4.34
N LEU A 375 8.07 43.77 5.03
CA LEU A 375 7.26 43.64 6.23
C LEU A 375 8.10 43.12 7.41
N SER A 376 9.44 43.17 7.29
CA SER A 376 10.37 42.63 8.29
C SER A 376 10.39 43.38 9.62
N THR A 377 9.74 44.56 9.69
CA THR A 377 9.58 45.34 10.91
C THR A 377 8.39 44.89 11.76
N LEU A 378 7.47 44.11 11.21
CA LEU A 378 6.33 43.57 11.96
C LEU A 378 6.80 42.49 12.93
N LYS A 379 6.11 42.41 14.08
CA LYS A 379 6.25 41.29 14.99
C LYS A 379 5.47 40.10 14.42
N VAL A 380 6.18 39.03 14.09
CA VAL A 380 5.65 37.89 13.33
C VAL A 380 5.71 36.62 14.16
N TYR A 381 4.56 35.95 14.28
CA TYR A 381 4.38 34.72 15.05
C TYR A 381 4.10 33.55 14.10
N ALA A 382 5.02 32.59 14.01
CA ALA A 382 4.73 31.28 13.43
C ALA A 382 4.32 30.35 14.58
N ILE A 383 3.11 29.81 14.54
CA ILE A 383 2.54 28.97 15.60
C ILE A 383 2.16 27.63 15.00
N ASP A 384 2.82 26.55 15.42
CA ASP A 384 2.55 25.19 14.93
C ASP A 384 2.81 24.16 16.06
N VAL A 385 2.85 22.88 15.74
CA VAL A 385 3.32 21.83 16.66
C VAL A 385 4.84 21.90 16.86
N ASP A 386 5.34 21.37 17.97
CA ASP A 386 6.73 21.46 18.40
C ASP A 386 7.74 20.81 17.45
N GLU A 387 7.31 19.86 16.62
CA GLU A 387 8.15 19.19 15.63
C GLU A 387 7.87 19.61 14.17
N ALA A 388 7.24 20.76 13.95
CA ALA A 388 6.98 21.28 12.61
C ALA A 388 8.24 21.90 11.98
N ASP A 389 8.86 21.18 11.05
CA ASP A 389 10.00 21.70 10.26
C ASP A 389 9.56 22.46 8.98
N GLU A 390 8.39 22.10 8.43
CA GLU A 390 7.78 22.73 7.25
C GLU A 390 6.79 23.84 7.69
N LEU A 391 7.30 25.04 7.99
CA LEU A 391 6.47 26.18 8.43
C LEU A 391 5.94 26.94 7.21
N ASP A 392 4.65 26.76 6.93
CA ASP A 392 3.98 27.41 5.81
C ASP A 392 3.45 28.82 6.14
N ASP A 393 3.06 29.08 7.38
CA ASP A 393 2.31 30.28 7.73
C ASP A 393 2.82 30.98 8.99
N ALA A 394 2.60 32.29 9.02
CA ALA A 394 2.90 33.15 10.16
C ALA A 394 1.96 34.35 10.21
N LEU A 395 1.80 34.94 11.38
CA LEU A 395 0.77 35.94 11.66
C LEU A 395 1.38 37.23 12.26
N SER A 396 0.80 38.36 11.87
CA SER A 396 1.03 39.66 12.51
C SER A 396 -0.29 40.41 12.62
N ALA A 397 -0.40 41.31 13.60
CA ALA A 397 -1.54 42.21 13.69
C ALA A 397 -1.16 43.54 14.31
N ILE A 398 -1.90 44.59 13.94
CA ILE A 398 -1.84 45.89 14.60
C ILE A 398 -3.25 46.44 14.76
N ARG A 399 -3.40 47.40 15.68
CA ARG A 399 -4.59 48.25 15.75
C ARG A 399 -4.34 49.53 14.96
N LEU A 400 -5.25 49.86 14.05
CA LEU A 400 -5.20 51.09 13.27
C LEU A 400 -5.61 52.29 14.13
N PRO A 401 -5.26 53.53 13.73
CA PRO A 401 -5.63 54.74 14.47
C PRO A 401 -7.15 54.95 14.63
N ASP A 402 -7.96 54.37 13.73
CA ASP A 402 -9.43 54.38 13.79
C ASP A 402 -10.01 53.28 14.69
N GLY A 403 -9.16 52.50 15.35
CA GLY A 403 -9.54 51.42 16.26
C GLY A 403 -9.78 50.07 15.58
N ARG A 404 -9.83 50.00 14.24
CA ARG A 404 -9.98 48.73 13.51
C ARG A 404 -8.74 47.86 13.66
N ILE A 405 -8.92 46.56 13.58
CA ILE A 405 -7.82 45.60 13.61
C ILE A 405 -7.38 45.32 12.17
N LYS A 406 -6.07 45.38 11.93
CA LYS A 406 -5.46 44.91 10.70
C LYS A 406 -4.58 43.70 10.99
N VAL A 407 -4.85 42.59 10.31
CA VAL A 407 -4.09 41.35 10.40
C VAL A 407 -3.32 41.11 9.10
N TRP A 408 -2.18 40.45 9.20
CA TRP A 408 -1.43 39.89 8.08
C TRP A 408 -1.29 38.39 8.30
N ILE A 409 -1.67 37.64 7.27
CA ILE A 409 -1.40 36.22 7.16
C ILE A 409 -0.29 36.08 6.13
N HIS A 410 0.91 35.75 6.61
CA HIS A 410 2.09 35.56 5.80
C HIS A 410 2.19 34.09 5.42
N VAL A 411 2.15 33.77 4.13
CA VAL A 411 2.33 32.40 3.66
C VAL A 411 3.67 32.26 2.96
N ALA A 412 4.41 31.19 3.24
CA ALA A 412 5.63 30.82 2.55
C ALA A 412 5.47 30.88 1.03
N ASP A 413 6.51 31.32 0.33
CA ASP A 413 6.49 31.47 -1.13
C ASP A 413 7.44 30.47 -1.82
N PRO A 414 7.07 29.19 -1.93
CA PRO A 414 7.89 28.20 -2.63
C PRO A 414 8.04 28.50 -4.13
N THR A 415 7.14 29.29 -4.71
CA THR A 415 7.18 29.62 -6.15
C THR A 415 8.31 30.59 -6.53
N CYS A 416 8.96 31.22 -5.54
CA CYS A 416 10.19 31.98 -5.78
C CYS A 416 11.34 31.06 -6.26
N LEU A 417 11.28 29.77 -5.89
CA LEU A 417 12.24 28.74 -6.31
C LEU A 417 11.65 27.86 -7.41
N ILE A 418 10.41 27.39 -7.24
CA ILE A 418 9.83 26.37 -8.12
C ILE A 418 9.03 27.02 -9.23
N LYS A 419 9.42 26.75 -10.48
CA LYS A 419 8.67 27.20 -11.66
C LYS A 419 7.63 26.14 -12.09
N PRO A 420 6.46 26.59 -12.61
CA PRO A 420 5.48 25.72 -13.26
C PRO A 420 6.12 24.75 -14.25
N ARG A 421 5.71 23.48 -14.22
CA ARG A 421 6.13 22.38 -15.11
C ARG A 421 7.62 21.99 -15.01
N SER A 422 8.36 22.53 -14.04
CA SER A 422 9.72 22.08 -13.71
C SER A 422 9.73 20.64 -13.20
N ILE A 423 10.91 20.01 -13.14
CA ILE A 423 11.03 18.65 -12.60
C ILE A 423 10.54 18.56 -11.14
N ILE A 424 10.86 19.57 -10.33
CA ILE A 424 10.42 19.64 -8.92
C ILE A 424 8.90 19.82 -8.82
N ASP A 425 8.30 20.69 -9.66
CA ASP A 425 6.83 20.86 -9.71
C ASP A 425 6.10 19.57 -10.12
N ARG A 426 6.63 18.84 -11.11
CA ARG A 426 6.06 17.55 -11.52
C ARG A 426 6.15 16.50 -10.42
N GLU A 427 7.27 16.43 -9.72
CA GLU A 427 7.40 15.52 -8.57
C GLU A 427 6.45 15.92 -7.44
N ALA A 428 6.29 17.21 -7.15
CA ALA A 428 5.32 17.70 -6.18
C ALA A 428 3.88 17.35 -6.57
N MET A 429 3.52 17.44 -7.85
CA MET A 429 2.21 16.97 -8.36
C MET A 429 2.03 15.47 -8.15
N HIS A 430 3.05 14.66 -8.45
CA HIS A 430 3.01 13.21 -8.27
C HIS A 430 2.91 12.79 -6.80
N ARG A 431 3.42 13.60 -5.88
CA ARG A 431 3.26 13.39 -4.43
C ARG A 431 1.93 13.93 -3.92
N GLY A 432 1.46 15.05 -4.46
CA GLY A 432 0.20 15.73 -4.14
C GLY A 432 0.16 16.40 -2.77
N THR A 433 0.76 15.80 -1.75
CA THR A 433 0.83 16.30 -0.37
C THR A 433 2.02 15.71 0.39
N SER A 434 2.54 16.42 1.41
CA SER A 434 3.43 15.80 2.41
C SER A 434 2.64 14.73 3.20
N ILE A 435 3.29 13.63 3.56
CA ILE A 435 2.72 12.54 4.36
C ILE A 435 3.31 12.57 5.77
N PHE A 436 2.47 12.83 6.76
CA PHE A 436 2.87 12.83 8.17
C PHE A 436 2.42 11.54 8.85
N LEU A 437 3.35 10.67 9.22
CA LEU A 437 3.09 9.45 9.98
C LEU A 437 3.67 9.58 11.40
N PRO A 438 3.15 8.83 12.38
CA PRO A 438 3.71 8.82 13.73
C PRO A 438 5.22 8.53 13.80
N THR A 439 5.75 7.79 12.81
CA THR A 439 7.15 7.33 12.76
C THR A 439 8.05 8.18 11.88
N ALA A 440 7.50 8.91 10.90
CA ALA A 440 8.27 9.61 9.87
C ALA A 440 7.41 10.61 9.09
N THR A 441 8.06 11.62 8.52
CA THR A 441 7.47 12.54 7.55
C THR A 441 8.04 12.23 6.17
N PHE A 442 7.20 12.19 5.14
CA PHE A 442 7.61 12.15 3.74
C PHE A 442 7.15 13.44 3.05
N PRO A 443 8.02 14.47 2.99
CA PRO A 443 7.72 15.75 2.38
C PRO A 443 7.24 15.68 0.93
N MET A 444 6.45 16.67 0.49
CA MET A 444 6.09 16.88 -0.92
C MET A 444 7.27 17.38 -1.77
N PHE A 445 8.19 18.12 -1.16
CA PHE A 445 9.45 18.58 -1.74
C PHE A 445 10.65 17.97 -1.03
N PRO A 446 11.83 17.85 -1.67
CA PRO A 446 13.05 17.45 -0.98
C PRO A 446 13.29 18.24 0.31
N GLU A 447 13.73 17.57 1.38
CA GLU A 447 13.80 18.13 2.75
C GLU A 447 14.54 19.47 2.82
N ARG A 448 15.67 19.60 2.10
CA ARG A 448 16.44 20.85 2.09
C ARG A 448 15.69 22.03 1.46
N LEU A 449 14.73 21.78 0.57
CA LEU A 449 13.83 22.81 0.06
C LEU A 449 12.70 23.07 1.06
N ALA A 450 11.99 22.01 1.46
CA ALA A 450 10.78 22.10 2.28
C ALA A 450 11.03 22.72 3.67
N MET A 451 12.05 22.22 4.38
CA MET A 451 12.30 22.54 5.79
C MET A 451 13.27 23.73 5.97
N ASN A 452 13.99 24.12 4.92
CA ASN A 452 14.95 25.22 4.98
C ASN A 452 14.60 26.36 4.04
N ALA A 453 14.79 26.17 2.73
CA ALA A 453 14.73 27.30 1.79
C ALA A 453 13.33 27.90 1.61
N MET A 454 12.29 27.11 1.82
CA MET A 454 10.88 27.53 1.69
C MET A 454 10.23 27.88 3.03
N SER A 455 10.69 27.24 4.12
CA SER A 455 10.11 27.36 5.46
C SER A 455 10.28 28.76 6.07
N LEU A 456 9.28 29.23 6.82
CA LEU A 456 9.29 30.53 7.51
C LEU A 456 10.15 30.48 8.80
N GLN A 457 11.46 30.36 8.64
CA GLN A 457 12.40 30.18 9.75
C GLN A 457 12.56 31.43 10.63
N GLN A 458 12.56 31.22 11.95
CA GLN A 458 12.74 32.27 12.95
C GLN A 458 14.05 33.05 12.75
N GLY A 459 13.95 34.38 12.85
CA GLY A 459 15.08 35.31 12.79
C GLY A 459 15.71 35.47 11.40
N LYS A 460 15.25 34.74 10.38
CA LYS A 460 15.74 34.85 9.00
C LYS A 460 14.81 35.68 8.14
N GLN A 461 15.34 36.26 7.07
CA GLN A 461 14.49 36.88 6.05
C GLN A 461 13.84 35.77 5.21
N CYS A 462 12.52 35.74 5.22
CA CYS A 462 11.72 34.74 4.53
C CYS A 462 10.87 35.41 3.45
N LYS A 463 10.81 34.77 2.28
CA LYS A 463 9.98 35.20 1.16
C LYS A 463 8.57 34.66 1.39
N SER A 464 7.58 35.55 1.31
CA SER A 464 6.19 35.20 1.54
C SER A 464 5.25 35.86 0.53
N VAL A 465 4.04 35.34 0.46
CA VAL A 465 2.86 36.01 -0.10
C VAL A 465 1.97 36.35 1.09
N SER A 466 1.82 37.64 1.36
CA SER A 466 1.07 38.13 2.51
C SER A 466 -0.33 38.56 2.11
N VAL A 467 -1.31 38.11 2.88
CA VAL A 467 -2.70 38.56 2.80
C VAL A 467 -2.95 39.47 3.99
N SER A 468 -3.12 40.77 3.74
CA SER A 468 -3.51 41.73 4.77
C SER A 468 -5.01 41.94 4.75
N VAL A 469 -5.66 41.93 5.92
CA VAL A 469 -7.10 42.13 6.06
C VAL A 469 -7.36 43.14 7.17
N THR A 470 -8.16 44.15 6.88
CA THR A 470 -8.72 45.06 7.88
C THR A 470 -10.13 44.58 8.24
N LEU A 471 -10.40 44.36 9.52
CA LEU A 471 -11.70 43.89 10.00
C LEU A 471 -12.58 45.06 10.41
N HIS A 472 -13.88 44.94 10.11
CA HIS A 472 -14.91 45.73 10.78
C HIS A 472 -15.05 45.30 12.25
N PRO A 473 -15.63 46.15 13.12
CA PRO A 473 -15.85 45.79 14.53
C PRO A 473 -16.70 44.52 14.75
N ASP A 474 -17.52 44.15 13.77
CA ASP A 474 -18.34 42.93 13.82
C ASP A 474 -17.59 41.67 13.37
N GLY A 475 -16.33 41.79 12.90
CA GLY A 475 -15.51 40.68 12.41
C GLY A 475 -15.66 40.38 10.91
N SER A 476 -16.44 41.15 10.16
CA SER A 476 -16.47 41.09 8.69
C SER A 476 -15.23 41.70 8.05
N ILE A 477 -14.92 41.29 6.81
CA ILE A 477 -13.82 41.88 6.04
C ILE A 477 -14.24 43.27 5.56
N ALA A 478 -13.51 44.30 5.99
CA ALA A 478 -13.67 45.66 5.47
C ALA A 478 -12.87 45.84 4.17
N GLU A 479 -11.59 45.46 4.22
CA GLU A 479 -10.62 45.64 3.16
C GLU A 479 -9.63 44.48 3.19
N TYR A 480 -9.13 44.08 2.02
CA TYR A 480 -8.07 43.08 1.90
C TYR A 480 -7.06 43.48 0.83
N THR A 481 -5.83 42.96 0.94
CA THR A 481 -4.78 43.15 -0.07
C THR A 481 -3.86 41.93 -0.08
N LEU A 482 -3.44 41.49 -1.27
CA LEU A 482 -2.48 40.41 -1.47
C LEU A 482 -1.20 41.01 -2.03
N GLU A 483 -0.07 40.73 -1.39
CA GLU A 483 1.23 41.32 -1.75
C GLU A 483 2.32 40.24 -1.68
N ASN A 484 3.24 40.22 -2.65
CA ASN A 484 4.51 39.53 -2.45
C ASN A 484 5.29 40.30 -1.37
N SER A 485 5.95 39.60 -0.46
CA SER A 485 6.60 40.24 0.68
C SER A 485 7.88 39.54 1.12
N VAL A 486 8.64 40.25 1.94
CA VAL A 486 9.72 39.73 2.77
C VAL A 486 9.35 39.98 4.23
N ILE A 487 9.43 38.94 5.05
CA ILE A 487 9.17 39.00 6.49
C ILE A 487 10.39 38.48 7.27
N LYS A 488 10.39 38.71 8.58
CA LYS A 488 11.35 38.13 9.50
C LYS A 488 10.60 37.54 10.70
N PRO A 489 10.24 36.23 10.67
CA PRO A 489 9.54 35.58 11.77
C PRO A 489 10.24 35.86 13.10
N THR A 490 9.53 36.48 14.04
CA THR A 490 10.09 36.91 15.33
C THR A 490 10.10 35.74 16.30
N TYR A 491 8.99 35.01 16.37
CA TYR A 491 8.81 33.83 17.21
C TYR A 491 8.34 32.65 16.40
N MET A 492 8.88 31.49 16.75
CA MET A 492 8.32 30.18 16.44
C MET A 492 7.81 29.61 17.76
N LEU A 493 6.49 29.45 17.88
CA LEU A 493 5.82 29.03 19.10
C LEU A 493 5.11 27.70 18.87
N THR A 494 5.06 26.87 19.92
CA THR A 494 4.11 25.76 19.95
C THR A 494 2.71 26.28 20.27
N TYR A 495 1.66 25.53 19.95
CA TYR A 495 0.29 25.88 20.38
C TYR A 495 0.17 26.03 21.90
N GLU A 496 0.85 25.18 22.67
CA GLU A 496 0.91 25.25 24.13
C GLU A 496 1.59 26.54 24.58
N SER A 497 2.76 26.85 24.03
CA SER A 497 3.52 28.06 24.37
C SER A 497 2.75 29.34 24.03
N ALA A 498 2.10 29.37 22.86
CA ALA A 498 1.25 30.49 22.45
C ALA A 498 0.04 30.64 23.38
N THR A 499 -0.57 29.53 23.80
CA THR A 499 -1.67 29.52 24.77
C THR A 499 -1.23 30.08 26.12
N GLU A 500 -0.07 29.68 26.62
CA GLU A 500 0.48 30.20 27.88
C GLU A 500 0.74 31.71 27.79
N LEU A 501 1.32 32.19 26.68
CA LEU A 501 1.54 33.62 26.45
C LEU A 501 0.22 34.42 26.43
N LEU A 502 -0.81 33.87 25.79
CA LEU A 502 -2.15 34.47 25.78
C LEU A 502 -2.75 34.59 27.20
N TYR A 503 -2.54 33.58 28.05
CA TYR A 503 -3.01 33.64 29.44
C TYR A 503 -2.22 34.60 30.32
N MET A 504 -0.90 34.71 30.11
CA MET A 504 -0.05 35.64 30.86
C MET A 504 -0.39 37.11 30.56
N ASN A 505 -0.92 37.42 29.36
CA ASN A 505 -1.36 38.75 28.95
C ASN A 505 -0.29 39.83 29.18
N LEU A 506 0.93 39.56 28.70
CA LEU A 506 2.08 40.45 28.80
C LEU A 506 1.90 41.70 27.93
N GLU A 507 2.37 42.86 28.40
CA GLU A 507 2.27 44.13 27.65
C GLU A 507 3.13 44.12 26.39
N GLU A 508 4.28 43.45 26.44
CA GLU A 508 5.21 43.31 25.33
C GLU A 508 4.67 42.45 24.18
N GLU A 509 3.61 41.67 24.43
CA GLU A 509 2.97 40.76 23.47
C GLU A 509 1.60 41.28 22.99
N GLU A 510 1.46 42.61 22.87
CA GLU A 510 0.22 43.26 22.44
C GLU A 510 -0.30 42.70 21.10
N GLU A 511 0.57 42.46 20.11
CA GLU A 511 0.17 41.98 18.78
C GLU A 511 -0.46 40.59 18.83
N LEU A 512 0.03 39.70 19.72
CA LEU A 512 -0.54 38.37 19.92
C LEU A 512 -1.95 38.46 20.53
N ARG A 513 -2.18 39.41 21.46
CA ARG A 513 -3.52 39.70 21.99
C ARG A 513 -4.46 40.25 20.92
N ILE A 514 -3.97 41.13 20.05
CA ILE A 514 -4.76 41.67 18.93
C ILE A 514 -5.15 40.53 17.97
N LEU A 515 -4.24 39.57 17.70
CA LEU A 515 -4.56 38.38 16.91
C LEU A 515 -5.67 37.53 17.55
N GLN A 516 -5.62 37.32 18.87
CA GLN A 516 -6.65 36.58 19.59
C GLN A 516 -8.01 37.29 19.55
N GLU A 517 -8.03 38.62 19.68
CA GLU A 517 -9.24 39.42 19.55
C GLU A 517 -9.81 39.32 18.13
N ALA A 518 -8.97 39.46 17.10
CA ALA A 518 -9.35 39.30 15.70
C ALA A 518 -9.98 37.92 15.44
N ALA A 519 -9.36 36.85 15.93
CA ALA A 519 -9.90 35.49 15.84
C ALA A 519 -11.26 35.37 16.53
N SER A 520 -11.42 35.97 17.70
CA SER A 520 -12.66 35.90 18.49
C SER A 520 -13.83 36.58 17.75
N ILE A 521 -13.63 37.80 17.24
CA ILE A 521 -14.66 38.52 16.48
C ILE A 521 -14.95 37.83 15.14
N ARG A 522 -13.92 37.27 14.48
CA ARG A 522 -14.08 36.51 13.24
C ARG A 522 -14.93 35.26 13.46
N ALA A 523 -14.64 34.49 14.50
CA ALA A 523 -15.40 33.30 14.86
C ALA A 523 -16.87 33.63 15.15
N GLN A 524 -17.12 34.70 15.93
CA GLN A 524 -18.47 35.18 16.22
C GLN A 524 -19.23 35.60 14.95
N TRP A 525 -18.57 36.35 14.06
CA TRP A 525 -19.15 36.72 12.78
C TRP A 525 -19.52 35.49 11.96
N ARG A 526 -18.61 34.52 11.78
CA ARG A 526 -18.88 33.30 10.99
C ARG A 526 -20.04 32.50 11.57
N ARG A 527 -20.14 32.41 12.91
CA ARG A 527 -21.28 31.77 13.58
C ARG A 527 -22.58 32.50 13.27
N SER A 528 -22.58 33.83 13.23
CA SER A 528 -23.76 34.62 12.82
C SER A 528 -24.15 34.36 11.35
N GLN A 529 -23.20 33.97 10.50
CA GLN A 529 -23.43 33.54 9.11
C GLN A 529 -23.79 32.06 8.98
N GLY A 530 -23.96 31.34 10.09
CA GLY A 530 -24.35 29.93 10.12
C GLY A 530 -23.19 28.93 10.01
N SER A 531 -21.95 29.34 10.34
CA SER A 531 -20.85 28.39 10.46
C SER A 531 -21.14 27.34 11.54
N ILE A 532 -20.53 26.18 11.36
CA ILE A 532 -20.72 25.00 12.21
C ILE A 532 -19.43 24.77 12.98
N ASP A 533 -19.53 24.65 14.29
CA ASP A 533 -18.41 24.21 15.12
C ASP A 533 -18.16 22.71 14.91
N THR A 534 -16.90 22.40 14.59
CA THR A 534 -16.39 21.06 14.33
C THR A 534 -15.19 20.73 15.20
N ALA A 535 -14.88 21.54 16.22
CA ALA A 535 -13.76 21.28 17.10
C ALA A 535 -13.94 19.93 17.83
N MET A 536 -12.92 19.09 17.73
CA MET A 536 -12.83 17.77 18.34
C MET A 536 -11.56 17.68 19.20
N ILE A 537 -11.54 16.66 20.07
CA ILE A 537 -10.31 16.21 20.71
C ILE A 537 -9.73 15.09 19.86
N GLU A 538 -8.51 15.26 19.38
CA GLU A 538 -7.85 14.35 18.46
C GLU A 538 -6.55 13.78 19.05
N PRO A 539 -6.17 12.53 18.70
CA PRO A 539 -4.90 11.96 19.08
C PRO A 539 -3.80 12.40 18.14
N ARG A 540 -2.64 12.75 18.69
CA ARG A 540 -1.38 12.78 17.95
C ARG A 540 -0.39 11.83 18.62
N ILE A 541 0.28 10.99 17.82
CA ILE A 541 1.34 10.11 18.31
C ILE A 541 2.64 10.46 17.60
N LYS A 542 3.72 10.51 18.37
CA LYS A 542 5.09 10.47 17.87
C LYS A 542 5.79 9.21 18.36
N VAL A 543 6.52 8.57 17.45
CA VAL A 543 7.27 7.35 17.75
C VAL A 543 8.74 7.58 17.45
N SER A 544 9.58 7.42 18.47
CA SER A 544 11.05 7.46 18.33
C SER A 544 11.60 6.04 18.26
N ASN A 545 12.62 5.85 17.42
CA ASN A 545 13.25 4.55 17.12
C ASN A 545 12.22 3.47 16.70
N PRO A 546 11.39 3.73 15.66
CA PRO A 546 10.28 2.84 15.28
C PRO A 546 10.71 1.44 14.82
N ASP A 547 11.99 1.27 14.46
CA ASP A 547 12.56 -0.01 14.05
C ASP A 547 12.94 -0.91 15.24
N ASP A 548 13.06 -0.34 16.45
CA ASP A 548 13.33 -1.10 17.67
C ASP A 548 12.14 -2.02 18.01
N PRO A 549 12.36 -3.13 18.75
CA PRO A 549 11.27 -3.99 19.19
C PRO A 549 10.34 -3.31 20.21
N GLU A 550 10.88 -2.37 20.98
CA GLU A 550 10.15 -1.57 21.97
C GLU A 550 10.44 -0.07 21.76
N PRO A 551 9.84 0.54 20.72
CA PRO A 551 10.02 1.97 20.44
C PRO A 551 9.43 2.85 21.55
N ASN A 552 9.90 4.10 21.66
CA ASN A 552 9.29 5.10 22.53
C ASN A 552 8.05 5.68 21.84
N ILE A 553 6.90 5.69 22.53
CA ILE A 553 5.62 6.17 22.02
C ILE A 553 5.13 7.32 22.90
N ASN A 554 5.10 8.53 22.32
CA ASN A 554 4.56 9.72 22.96
C ASN A 554 3.15 9.99 22.42
N LEU A 555 2.18 10.08 23.32
CA LEU A 555 0.80 10.42 23.02
C LEU A 555 0.54 11.88 23.43
N TYR A 556 0.03 12.65 22.49
CA TYR A 556 -0.47 14.00 22.68
C TYR A 556 -1.97 13.99 22.40
N VAL A 557 -2.71 14.78 23.17
CA VAL A 557 -4.17 14.91 23.03
C VAL A 557 -4.45 16.35 22.72
N GLU A 558 -4.85 16.60 21.48
CA GLU A 558 -5.03 17.94 20.94
C GLU A 558 -6.50 18.32 21.06
N ASP A 559 -6.78 19.31 21.90
CA ASP A 559 -8.10 19.93 21.96
C ASP A 559 -8.15 21.09 20.96
N GLN A 560 -8.87 20.89 19.86
CA GLN A 560 -9.03 21.93 18.83
C GLN A 560 -9.78 23.18 19.34
N ALA A 561 -10.41 23.10 20.51
CA ALA A 561 -10.98 24.26 21.19
C ALA A 561 -9.93 25.11 21.94
N ASN A 562 -8.66 24.70 21.96
CA ASN A 562 -7.56 25.47 22.52
C ASN A 562 -7.47 26.88 21.88
N PRO A 563 -7.24 27.95 22.67
CA PRO A 563 -7.23 29.33 22.16
C PRO A 563 -6.26 29.59 21.01
N ALA A 564 -5.03 29.09 21.09
CA ALA A 564 -4.03 29.27 20.04
C ALA A 564 -4.40 28.52 18.76
N MET A 565 -4.93 27.29 18.87
CA MET A 565 -5.42 26.53 17.72
C MET A 565 -6.61 27.22 17.05
N GLN A 566 -7.55 27.75 17.83
CA GLN A 566 -8.66 28.54 17.32
C GLN A 566 -8.17 29.82 16.62
N LEU A 567 -7.21 30.53 17.23
CA LEU A 567 -6.60 31.73 16.65
C LEU A 567 -6.02 31.43 15.26
N VAL A 568 -5.12 30.45 15.16
CA VAL A 568 -4.50 30.08 13.89
C VAL A 568 -5.55 29.64 12.88
N SER A 569 -6.48 28.75 13.26
CA SER A 569 -7.56 28.26 12.40
C SER A 569 -8.41 29.40 11.81
N GLU A 570 -8.83 30.37 12.62
CA GLU A 570 -9.60 31.52 12.15
C GLU A 570 -8.80 32.39 11.17
N MET A 571 -7.50 32.60 11.41
CA MET A 571 -6.66 33.35 10.49
C MET A 571 -6.46 32.61 9.16
N MET A 572 -6.32 31.29 9.17
CA MET A 572 -6.23 30.48 7.95
C MET A 572 -7.53 30.51 7.14
N ILE A 573 -8.69 30.47 7.81
CA ILE A 573 -10.01 30.60 7.18
C ILE A 573 -10.16 31.99 6.56
N LEU A 574 -9.79 33.04 7.31
CA LEU A 574 -9.84 34.41 6.84
C LEU A 574 -8.95 34.65 5.61
N CYS A 575 -7.74 34.08 5.61
CA CYS A 575 -6.84 34.11 4.45
C CYS A 575 -7.50 33.46 3.21
N GLY A 576 -8.06 32.26 3.38
CA GLY A 576 -8.69 31.56 2.26
C GLY A 576 -9.95 32.25 1.72
N GLU A 577 -10.71 32.94 2.56
CA GLU A 577 -11.84 33.78 2.13
C GLU A 577 -11.37 35.02 1.36
N ALA A 578 -10.36 35.72 1.86
CA ALA A 578 -9.81 36.89 1.19
C ALA A 578 -9.20 36.54 -0.18
N VAL A 579 -8.52 35.38 -0.28
CA VAL A 579 -7.99 34.87 -1.56
C VAL A 579 -9.13 34.47 -2.51
N ALA A 580 -10.22 33.89 -2.00
CA ALA A 580 -11.38 33.58 -2.82
C ALA A 580 -12.07 34.85 -3.35
N ALA A 581 -12.22 35.89 -2.51
CA ALA A 581 -12.73 37.19 -2.91
C ALA A 581 -11.83 37.84 -3.97
N PHE A 582 -10.52 37.85 -3.74
CA PHE A 582 -9.53 38.34 -4.70
C PHE A 582 -9.65 37.65 -6.05
N GLY A 583 -9.76 36.33 -6.05
CA GLY A 583 -9.92 35.56 -7.28
C GLY A 583 -11.22 35.90 -8.01
N ALA A 584 -12.32 36.07 -7.28
CA ALA A 584 -13.62 36.42 -7.84
C ALA A 584 -13.61 37.82 -8.49
N ASP A 585 -13.10 38.81 -7.77
CA ASP A 585 -13.06 40.22 -8.20
C ASP A 585 -12.19 40.40 -9.46
N ASN A 586 -11.19 39.53 -9.64
CA ASN A 586 -10.25 39.57 -10.76
C ASN A 586 -10.50 38.49 -11.82
N ASN A 587 -11.60 37.73 -11.73
CA ASN A 587 -11.92 36.59 -12.62
C ASN A 587 -10.77 35.58 -12.77
N LEU A 588 -10.06 35.32 -11.67
CA LEU A 588 -8.89 34.44 -11.64
C LEU A 588 -9.35 32.98 -11.45
N PRO A 589 -8.90 32.04 -12.30
CA PRO A 589 -9.16 30.63 -12.07
C PRO A 589 -8.32 30.13 -10.89
N LEU A 590 -9.00 29.68 -9.83
CA LEU A 590 -8.43 29.17 -8.59
C LEU A 590 -9.17 27.90 -8.16
N PRO A 591 -8.58 27.03 -7.34
CA PRO A 591 -9.28 25.86 -6.78
C PRO A 591 -10.25 26.30 -5.66
N TYR A 592 -11.38 26.88 -6.03
CA TYR A 592 -12.42 27.30 -5.09
C TYR A 592 -13.06 26.06 -4.47
N ARG A 593 -12.99 25.95 -3.16
CA ARG A 593 -13.51 24.82 -2.40
C ARG A 593 -14.72 25.26 -1.59
N GLY A 594 -15.85 24.60 -1.81
CA GLY A 594 -17.09 24.89 -1.11
C GLY A 594 -17.69 23.65 -0.47
N HIS A 595 -18.78 23.91 0.24
CA HIS A 595 -19.55 22.88 0.88
C HIS A 595 -21.02 23.27 0.80
N PRO A 596 -21.86 22.56 0.03
CA PRO A 596 -23.28 22.87 -0.01
C PRO A 596 -23.84 22.76 1.41
N GLN A 597 -24.67 23.73 1.79
CA GLN A 597 -25.31 23.71 3.10
C GLN A 597 -26.14 22.43 3.23
N SER A 598 -25.97 21.72 4.35
CA SER A 598 -26.70 20.49 4.58
C SER A 598 -28.20 20.79 4.70
N ASN A 599 -29.07 19.85 4.27
CA ASN A 599 -30.52 20.01 4.48
C ASN A 599 -30.90 19.96 5.98
N THR A 600 -30.00 19.48 6.83
CA THR A 600 -30.16 19.44 8.28
C THR A 600 -29.80 20.81 8.83
N ALA A 601 -30.77 21.51 9.42
CA ALA A 601 -30.53 22.81 10.05
C ALA A 601 -29.46 22.68 11.15
N VAL A 602 -28.57 23.67 11.29
CA VAL A 602 -27.55 23.72 12.37
C VAL A 602 -28.19 23.60 13.76
N SER A 603 -29.44 24.04 13.91
CA SER A 603 -30.23 23.91 15.14
C SER A 603 -30.64 22.47 15.47
N ALA A 604 -30.54 21.51 14.55
CA ALA A 604 -30.97 20.13 14.77
C ALA A 604 -30.23 19.47 15.94
N PHE A 605 -28.98 19.87 16.20
CA PHE A 605 -28.14 19.31 17.26
C PHE A 605 -27.93 20.27 18.44
N SER A 606 -28.66 21.39 18.48
CA SER A 606 -28.56 22.40 19.57
C SER A 606 -28.93 21.85 20.96
N HIS A 607 -29.72 20.76 21.00
CA HIS A 607 -30.09 20.07 22.23
C HIS A 607 -28.95 19.24 22.85
N LEU A 608 -27.88 18.97 22.09
CA LEU A 608 -26.66 18.30 22.58
C LEU A 608 -25.74 19.32 23.25
N PRO A 609 -24.92 18.95 24.25
CA PRO A 609 -23.96 19.88 24.86
C PRO A 609 -22.90 20.37 23.87
N ASP A 610 -22.41 21.60 24.08
CA ASP A 610 -21.26 22.14 23.31
C ASP A 610 -20.01 21.25 23.49
N GLY A 611 -19.15 21.25 22.48
CA GLY A 611 -17.94 20.43 22.45
C GLY A 611 -18.07 19.15 21.62
N PRO A 612 -17.22 18.13 21.87
CA PRO A 612 -17.01 17.03 20.94
C PRO A 612 -18.27 16.22 20.58
N ALA A 613 -19.24 16.10 21.48
CA ALA A 613 -20.49 15.38 21.20
C ALA A 613 -21.33 16.07 20.11
N ARG A 614 -21.54 17.39 20.22
CA ARG A 614 -22.26 18.16 19.19
C ARG A 614 -21.44 18.30 17.91
N SER A 615 -20.13 18.55 18.02
CA SER A 615 -19.21 18.59 16.86
C SER A 615 -19.26 17.28 16.07
N PHE A 616 -19.23 16.13 16.74
CA PHE A 616 -19.35 14.83 16.10
C PHE A 616 -20.68 14.65 15.34
N ALA A 617 -21.81 15.04 15.95
CA ALA A 617 -23.11 14.99 15.32
C ALA A 617 -23.17 15.90 14.08
N ASN A 618 -22.66 17.13 14.20
CA ASN A 618 -22.53 18.08 13.10
C ASN A 618 -21.72 17.51 11.94
N ILE A 619 -20.50 17.02 12.21
CA ILE A 619 -19.59 16.43 11.21
C ILE A 619 -20.26 15.26 10.49
N SER A 620 -20.99 14.41 11.22
CA SER A 620 -21.66 13.24 10.64
C SER A 620 -22.80 13.57 9.68
N ALA A 621 -23.32 14.79 9.72
CA ALA A 621 -24.39 15.28 8.84
C ALA A 621 -23.86 16.06 7.62
N LEU A 622 -22.54 16.26 7.52
CA LEU A 622 -21.93 17.00 6.41
C LEU A 622 -21.97 16.21 5.10
N ARG A 623 -22.30 16.92 4.02
CA ARG A 623 -22.08 16.47 2.63
C ARG A 623 -20.58 16.41 2.28
N ALA A 624 -20.25 15.94 1.08
CA ALA A 624 -18.88 16.06 0.58
C ALA A 624 -18.58 17.52 0.19
N ALA A 625 -17.32 17.92 0.32
CA ALA A 625 -16.85 19.18 -0.24
C ALA A 625 -16.84 19.12 -1.77
N GLU A 626 -17.10 20.26 -2.40
CA GLU A 626 -17.12 20.44 -3.85
C GLU A 626 -16.05 21.45 -4.25
N MET A 627 -15.61 21.39 -5.51
CA MET A 627 -14.66 22.35 -6.06
C MET A 627 -15.17 22.93 -7.39
N ASP A 628 -14.93 24.21 -7.59
CA ASP A 628 -15.09 24.91 -8.85
C ASP A 628 -13.78 25.66 -9.17
N TYR A 629 -13.48 25.85 -10.45
CA TYR A 629 -12.20 26.41 -10.90
C TYR A 629 -12.34 27.77 -11.58
N GLN A 630 -13.54 28.32 -11.63
CA GLN A 630 -13.86 29.60 -12.26
C GLN A 630 -14.49 30.58 -11.26
N LYS A 631 -15.30 30.08 -10.32
CA LYS A 631 -16.06 30.93 -9.40
C LYS A 631 -16.05 30.37 -7.98
N PRO A 632 -16.12 31.25 -6.96
CA PRO A 632 -16.31 30.81 -5.59
C PRO A 632 -17.56 29.95 -5.40
N VAL A 633 -17.39 28.90 -4.60
CA VAL A 633 -18.50 28.07 -4.10
C VAL A 633 -18.71 28.39 -2.61
N PRO A 634 -19.94 28.67 -2.16
CA PRO A 634 -20.22 28.89 -0.75
C PRO A 634 -19.75 27.73 0.13
N HIS A 635 -19.15 28.05 1.28
CA HIS A 635 -18.68 27.05 2.22
C HIS A 635 -19.55 27.04 3.48
N GLY A 636 -20.67 26.30 3.42
CA GLY A 636 -21.70 26.30 4.49
C GLY A 636 -21.17 25.94 5.88
N VAL A 637 -20.19 25.04 5.99
CA VAL A 637 -19.56 24.69 7.28
C VAL A 637 -18.75 25.84 7.86
N LEU A 638 -18.10 26.63 7.00
CA LEU A 638 -17.25 27.75 7.43
C LEU A 638 -18.03 29.06 7.54
N GLY A 639 -19.26 29.13 7.02
CA GLY A 639 -20.08 30.34 7.06
C GLY A 639 -19.53 31.49 6.21
N ILE A 640 -18.90 31.17 5.07
CA ILE A 640 -18.25 32.15 4.17
C ILE A 640 -18.69 31.95 2.70
N PRO A 641 -18.73 33.03 1.90
CA PRO A 641 -19.25 32.99 0.52
C PRO A 641 -18.32 32.28 -0.46
N GLY A 642 -17.03 32.14 -0.13
CA GLY A 642 -16.03 31.50 -0.97
C GLY A 642 -14.79 31.16 -0.15
N TYR A 643 -14.08 30.11 -0.56
CA TYR A 643 -12.86 29.68 0.12
C TYR A 643 -11.87 29.07 -0.87
N VAL A 644 -10.59 29.44 -0.74
CA VAL A 644 -9.46 28.84 -1.47
C VAL A 644 -8.42 28.42 -0.44
N GLN A 645 -7.96 27.18 -0.52
CA GLN A 645 -6.84 26.74 0.29
C GLN A 645 -5.56 27.40 -0.25
N PHE A 646 -4.92 28.23 0.58
CA PHE A 646 -3.77 29.04 0.17
C PHE A 646 -2.61 29.00 1.17
N THR A 647 -2.83 28.47 2.37
CA THR A 647 -1.96 28.64 3.53
C THR A 647 -0.97 27.50 3.74
N SER A 648 -0.88 26.53 2.83
CA SER A 648 0.06 25.42 2.98
C SER A 648 0.74 24.98 1.68
N PRO A 649 1.36 25.90 0.90
CA PRO A 649 1.92 25.61 -0.42
C PRO A 649 3.17 24.72 -0.42
N ILE A 650 3.86 24.56 0.73
CA ILE A 650 5.00 23.64 0.86
C ILE A 650 4.50 22.19 0.93
N ARG A 651 3.37 21.95 1.59
CA ARG A 651 2.86 20.59 1.86
C ARG A 651 1.58 20.20 1.12
N ARG A 652 0.90 21.12 0.43
CA ARG A 652 -0.30 20.85 -0.39
C ARG A 652 -0.13 21.38 -1.80
N TYR A 653 -0.18 20.49 -2.80
CA TYR A 653 0.00 20.88 -4.20
C TYR A 653 -1.11 21.82 -4.70
N VAL A 654 -2.33 21.67 -4.19
CA VAL A 654 -3.47 22.53 -4.58
C VAL A 654 -3.26 23.98 -4.14
N ASP A 655 -2.66 24.20 -2.96
CA ASP A 655 -2.27 25.53 -2.50
C ASP A 655 -1.17 26.12 -3.37
N LEU A 656 -0.17 25.32 -3.76
CA LEU A 656 0.88 25.73 -4.69
C LEU A 656 0.30 26.18 -6.05
N LEU A 657 -0.71 25.48 -6.57
CA LEU A 657 -1.42 25.90 -7.78
C LEU A 657 -2.09 27.27 -7.60
N ALA A 658 -2.74 27.51 -6.46
CA ALA A 658 -3.33 28.81 -6.16
C ALA A 658 -2.26 29.92 -6.10
N HIS A 659 -1.10 29.64 -5.50
CA HIS A 659 0.05 30.56 -5.48
C HIS A 659 0.53 30.91 -6.89
N TYR A 660 0.65 29.93 -7.79
CA TYR A 660 1.07 30.19 -9.18
C TYR A 660 0.13 31.16 -9.90
N GLN A 661 -1.17 31.01 -9.73
CA GLN A 661 -2.17 31.86 -10.37
C GLN A 661 -2.15 33.26 -9.77
N VAL A 662 -2.19 33.39 -8.44
CA VAL A 662 -2.18 34.67 -7.73
C VAL A 662 -0.91 35.46 -8.06
N LYS A 663 0.26 34.82 -8.02
CA LYS A 663 1.52 35.54 -8.26
C LYS A 663 1.74 35.90 -9.73
N ALA A 664 1.24 35.12 -10.67
CA ALA A 664 1.22 35.54 -12.07
C ALA A 664 0.41 36.82 -12.22
N PHE A 665 -0.78 36.88 -11.61
CA PHE A 665 -1.60 38.09 -11.60
C PHE A 665 -0.90 39.28 -10.93
N LEU A 666 -0.26 39.09 -9.77
CA LEU A 666 0.49 40.16 -9.08
C LEU A 666 1.66 40.71 -9.90
N ARG A 667 2.23 39.92 -10.82
CA ARG A 667 3.25 40.38 -11.79
C ARG A 667 2.66 41.09 -13.01
N GLY A 668 1.34 41.02 -13.21
CA GLY A 668 0.70 41.42 -14.47
C GLY A 668 0.86 40.40 -15.60
N ASP A 669 1.29 39.17 -15.26
CA ASP A 669 1.44 38.07 -16.21
C ASP A 669 0.10 37.35 -16.43
N SER A 670 0.00 36.58 -17.50
CA SER A 670 -1.12 35.65 -17.70
C SER A 670 -1.01 34.45 -16.73
N PRO A 671 -2.14 33.99 -16.14
CA PRO A 671 -2.16 32.80 -15.30
C PRO A 671 -1.57 31.57 -16.03
N PRO A 672 -0.64 30.80 -15.44
CA PRO A 672 0.04 29.70 -16.11
C PRO A 672 -0.84 28.49 -16.45
N TYR A 673 -2.02 28.39 -15.83
CA TYR A 673 -2.96 27.28 -15.96
C TYR A 673 -4.38 27.76 -16.24
N SER A 674 -5.10 27.07 -17.11
CA SER A 674 -6.53 27.26 -17.28
C SER A 674 -7.34 26.59 -16.17
N ALA A 675 -8.64 26.89 -16.07
CA ALA A 675 -9.54 26.20 -15.14
C ALA A 675 -9.56 24.68 -15.35
N GLY A 676 -9.51 24.22 -16.61
CA GLY A 676 -9.45 22.78 -16.94
C GLY A 676 -8.11 22.12 -16.57
N ASP A 677 -7.00 22.86 -16.70
CA ASP A 677 -5.70 22.37 -16.22
C ASP A 677 -5.71 22.20 -14.70
N LEU A 678 -6.21 23.20 -13.96
CA LEU A 678 -6.34 23.14 -12.50
C LEU A 678 -7.22 21.97 -12.05
N GLU A 679 -8.34 21.73 -12.72
CA GLU A 679 -9.24 20.60 -12.43
C GLU A 679 -8.51 19.27 -12.59
N GLY A 680 -7.83 19.06 -13.72
CA GLY A 680 -7.07 17.82 -13.98
C GLY A 680 -5.95 17.60 -12.98
N MET A 681 -5.17 18.65 -12.67
CA MET A 681 -4.05 18.58 -11.72
C MET A 681 -4.55 18.34 -10.29
N THR A 682 -5.64 19.00 -9.89
CA THR A 682 -6.26 18.80 -8.57
C THR A 682 -6.84 17.39 -8.43
N PHE A 683 -7.44 16.84 -9.49
CA PHE A 683 -7.92 15.46 -9.50
C PHE A 683 -6.79 14.47 -9.22
N ILE A 684 -5.64 14.61 -9.90
CA ILE A 684 -4.45 13.77 -9.68
C ILE A 684 -3.96 13.92 -8.24
N ALA A 685 -3.74 15.15 -7.76
CA ALA A 685 -3.30 15.40 -6.40
C ALA A 685 -4.28 14.80 -5.36
N SER A 686 -5.58 14.87 -5.62
CA SER A 686 -6.61 14.32 -4.72
C SER A 686 -6.52 12.80 -4.54
N MET A 687 -6.06 12.05 -5.55
CA MET A 687 -5.83 10.60 -5.43
C MET A 687 -4.71 10.31 -4.43
N HIS A 688 -3.61 11.06 -4.51
CA HIS A 688 -2.50 10.94 -3.59
C HIS A 688 -2.86 11.40 -2.17
N VAL A 689 -3.63 12.49 -2.04
CA VAL A 689 -4.15 12.95 -0.74
C VAL A 689 -5.03 11.88 -0.07
N LYS A 690 -5.86 11.16 -0.84
CA LYS A 690 -6.68 10.04 -0.29
C LYS A 690 -5.81 8.90 0.25
N VAL A 691 -4.74 8.56 -0.47
CA VAL A 691 -3.77 7.55 -0.03
C VAL A 691 -3.04 8.02 1.24
N ALA A 692 -2.53 9.25 1.26
CA ALA A 692 -1.87 9.85 2.41
C ALA A 692 -2.75 9.85 3.67
N ARG A 693 -4.02 10.25 3.55
CA ARG A 693 -4.99 10.21 4.66
C ARG A 693 -5.23 8.81 5.18
N ARG A 694 -5.32 7.81 4.30
CA ARG A 694 -5.52 6.42 4.70
C ARG A 694 -4.28 5.85 5.40
N LEU A 695 -3.09 6.15 4.89
CA LEU A 695 -1.81 5.81 5.52
C LEU A 695 -1.71 6.39 6.92
N HIS A 696 -1.98 7.70 7.06
CA HIS A 696 -1.98 8.38 8.35
C HIS A 696 -2.97 7.74 9.32
N SER A 697 -4.23 7.58 8.91
CA SER A 697 -5.28 7.01 9.76
C SER A 697 -4.95 5.58 10.24
N ASN A 698 -4.47 4.73 9.32
CA ASN A 698 -4.12 3.35 9.64
C ASN A 698 -2.89 3.28 10.54
N SER A 699 -1.87 4.10 10.27
CA SER A 699 -0.65 4.15 11.08
C SER A 699 -0.94 4.71 12.48
N LEU A 700 -1.69 5.80 12.58
CA LEU A 700 -2.13 6.36 13.86
C LEU A 700 -2.93 5.33 14.66
N ARG A 701 -3.88 4.63 14.03
CA ARG A 701 -4.67 3.57 14.68
C ARG A 701 -3.79 2.43 15.18
N TYR A 702 -2.84 1.96 14.38
CA TYR A 702 -1.87 0.94 14.80
C TYR A 702 -1.12 1.36 16.07
N TRP A 703 -0.59 2.59 16.09
CA TRP A 703 0.20 3.09 17.21
C TRP A 703 -0.63 3.42 18.45
N LEU A 704 -1.89 3.84 18.29
CA LEU A 704 -2.83 3.98 19.41
C LEU A 704 -3.12 2.63 20.07
N LEU A 705 -3.34 1.58 19.27
CA LEU A 705 -3.52 0.23 19.81
C LEU A 705 -2.25 -0.27 20.50
N GLU A 706 -1.08 0.04 19.95
CA GLU A 706 0.19 -0.35 20.56
C GLU A 706 0.44 0.39 21.88
N TYR A 707 0.13 1.68 21.92
CA TYR A 707 0.12 2.48 23.14
C TYR A 707 -0.81 1.86 24.19
N LEU A 708 -2.06 1.58 23.84
CA LEU A 708 -3.06 1.00 24.74
C LEU A 708 -2.67 -0.40 25.22
N ARG A 709 -2.08 -1.22 24.35
CA ARG A 709 -1.59 -2.58 24.68
C ARG A 709 -0.52 -2.55 25.79
N ARG A 710 0.28 -1.49 25.86
CA ARG A 710 1.35 -1.30 26.86
C ARG A 710 0.84 -0.72 28.18
N GLN A 711 -0.41 -0.28 28.25
CA GLN A 711 -0.96 0.29 29.47
C GLN A 711 -1.26 -0.79 30.52
N PRO A 712 -1.23 -0.45 31.82
CA PRO A 712 -1.60 -1.39 32.88
C PRO A 712 -2.99 -1.97 32.65
N LYS A 713 -3.13 -3.29 32.80
CA LYS A 713 -4.43 -3.97 32.67
C LYS A 713 -5.42 -3.40 33.68
N GLY A 714 -6.64 -3.11 33.23
CA GLY A 714 -7.68 -2.54 34.08
C GLY A 714 -7.55 -1.04 34.33
N ARG A 715 -6.60 -0.34 33.69
CA ARG A 715 -6.58 1.13 33.69
C ARG A 715 -7.94 1.64 33.20
N LYS A 716 -8.55 2.51 34.01
CA LYS A 716 -9.80 3.20 33.68
C LYS A 716 -9.50 4.45 32.84
N TYR A 717 -10.38 4.74 31.90
CA TYR A 717 -10.36 5.92 31.05
C TYR A 717 -11.71 6.61 31.12
N LYS A 718 -11.70 7.94 31.12
CA LYS A 718 -12.90 8.74 30.92
C LYS A 718 -13.30 8.72 29.45
N ALA A 719 -14.57 8.45 29.19
CA ALA A 719 -15.09 8.33 27.84
C ALA A 719 -16.40 9.11 27.68
N LEU A 720 -16.45 10.02 26.70
CA LEU A 720 -17.63 10.82 26.39
C LEU A 720 -18.54 10.08 25.40
N ILE A 721 -19.83 9.96 25.70
CA ILE A 721 -20.81 9.35 24.78
C ILE A 721 -21.07 10.30 23.59
N LEU A 722 -20.64 9.91 22.40
CA LEU A 722 -20.84 10.70 21.17
C LEU A 722 -22.17 10.40 20.47
N LYS A 723 -22.55 9.11 20.39
CA LYS A 723 -23.85 8.66 19.86
C LYS A 723 -24.17 7.23 20.28
N PHE A 724 -25.44 6.87 20.23
CA PHE A 724 -25.87 5.47 20.24
C PHE A 724 -25.95 4.93 18.81
N VAL A 725 -25.28 3.80 18.55
CA VAL A 725 -25.28 3.12 17.26
C VAL A 725 -26.51 2.21 17.15
N LYS A 726 -26.74 1.40 18.19
CA LYS A 726 -27.90 0.52 18.31
C LYS A 726 -28.13 0.14 19.77
N ASP A 727 -29.35 0.34 20.28
CA ASP A 727 -29.73 0.04 21.66
C ASP A 727 -28.72 0.66 22.65
N ARG A 728 -28.00 -0.18 23.40
CA ARG A 728 -26.96 0.22 24.38
C ARG A 728 -25.55 0.32 23.79
N MET A 729 -25.35 -0.01 22.52
CA MET A 729 -24.05 0.11 21.87
C MET A 729 -23.79 1.58 21.50
N ALA A 730 -22.81 2.20 22.14
CA ALA A 730 -22.47 3.60 22.00
C ALA A 730 -21.09 3.79 21.38
N ALA A 731 -20.97 4.80 20.51
CA ALA A 731 -19.69 5.35 20.09
C ALA A 731 -19.23 6.35 21.15
N LEU A 732 -18.01 6.16 21.66
CA LEU A 732 -17.43 6.94 22.73
C LEU A 732 -16.14 7.61 22.27
N LEU A 733 -15.78 8.74 22.88
CA LEU A 733 -14.48 9.39 22.75
C LEU A 733 -13.69 9.18 24.05
N LEU A 734 -12.57 8.46 23.99
CA LEU A 734 -11.63 8.36 25.11
C LEU A 734 -10.92 9.71 25.28
N VAL A 735 -11.34 10.51 26.24
CA VAL A 735 -10.91 11.93 26.35
C VAL A 735 -9.40 12.03 26.57
N GLU A 736 -8.83 11.18 27.42
CA GLU A 736 -7.39 11.11 27.72
C GLU A 736 -6.54 10.55 26.57
N VAL A 737 -7.17 10.08 25.49
CA VAL A 737 -6.49 9.47 24.35
C VAL A 737 -6.83 10.17 23.03
N GLY A 738 -7.94 10.91 22.95
CA GLY A 738 -8.47 11.46 21.69
C GLY A 738 -9.03 10.38 20.73
N MET A 739 -9.17 9.12 21.18
CA MET A 739 -9.55 8.01 20.30
C MET A 739 -11.04 7.69 20.39
N GLN A 740 -11.69 7.54 19.23
CA GLN A 740 -13.06 7.04 19.14
C GLN A 740 -13.10 5.52 19.26
N VAL A 741 -14.02 5.02 20.08
CA VAL A 741 -14.21 3.59 20.36
C VAL A 741 -15.69 3.24 20.38
N THR A 742 -16.04 1.96 20.43
CA THR A 742 -17.43 1.52 20.53
C THR A 742 -17.54 0.42 21.57
N THR A 743 -18.49 0.55 22.49
CA THR A 743 -18.79 -0.47 23.49
C THR A 743 -20.25 -0.39 23.93
N ILE A 744 -20.69 -1.36 24.73
CA ILE A 744 -22.01 -1.36 25.35
C ILE A 744 -21.93 -0.56 26.64
N VAL A 745 -22.82 0.43 26.80
CA VAL A 745 -22.97 1.22 28.03
C VAL A 745 -24.29 0.89 28.72
N SER A 746 -24.28 0.83 30.04
CA SER A 746 -25.42 0.40 30.85
C SER A 746 -26.50 1.47 30.94
N ARG A 747 -26.10 2.74 31.12
CA ARG A 747 -26.96 3.94 31.23
C ARG A 747 -26.25 5.16 30.60
N GLY A 748 -26.99 6.25 30.46
CA GLY A 748 -26.47 7.54 29.98
C GLY A 748 -27.14 8.04 28.70
N LYS A 749 -26.95 9.32 28.40
CA LYS A 749 -27.35 10.01 27.17
C LYS A 749 -26.11 10.54 26.44
N VAL A 750 -26.30 10.97 25.20
CA VAL A 750 -25.24 11.63 24.43
C VAL A 750 -24.73 12.86 25.18
N GLY A 751 -23.41 12.97 25.32
CA GLY A 751 -22.74 14.01 26.09
C GLY A 751 -22.43 13.63 27.55
N ASP A 752 -22.94 12.51 28.05
CA ASP A 752 -22.54 12.03 29.38
C ASP A 752 -21.14 11.38 29.33
N GLU A 753 -20.43 11.44 30.45
CA GLU A 753 -19.16 10.73 30.65
C GLU A 753 -19.39 9.38 31.32
N VAL A 754 -18.67 8.37 30.86
CA VAL A 754 -18.64 7.02 31.45
C VAL A 754 -17.20 6.57 31.67
N SER A 755 -17.00 5.64 32.61
CA SER A 755 -15.70 5.02 32.85
C SER A 755 -15.58 3.73 32.05
N VAL A 756 -14.47 3.55 31.34
CA VAL A 756 -14.21 2.34 30.54
C VAL A 756 -12.81 1.81 30.78
N ALA A 757 -12.61 0.51 30.57
CA ALA A 757 -11.30 -0.13 30.61
C ALA A 757 -11.03 -0.91 29.31
N VAL A 758 -9.77 -0.90 28.89
CA VAL A 758 -9.29 -1.70 27.74
C VAL A 758 -9.04 -3.13 28.21
N ASP A 759 -9.74 -4.10 27.61
CA ASP A 759 -9.54 -5.53 27.89
C ASP A 759 -8.43 -6.11 27.01
N THR A 760 -8.50 -5.82 25.71
CA THR A 760 -7.54 -6.31 24.72
C THR A 760 -7.28 -5.27 23.64
N ALA A 761 -6.01 -5.05 23.30
CA ALA A 761 -5.60 -4.28 22.13
C ALA A 761 -4.57 -5.09 21.34
N HIS A 762 -4.84 -5.36 20.06
CA HIS A 762 -3.95 -6.07 19.16
C HIS A 762 -3.72 -5.22 17.89
N PRO A 763 -2.59 -4.50 17.80
CA PRO A 763 -2.35 -3.52 16.73
C PRO A 763 -2.38 -4.12 15.32
N ARG A 764 -1.79 -5.31 15.15
CA ARG A 764 -1.60 -5.93 13.82
C ARG A 764 -2.88 -6.50 13.24
N ASP A 765 -3.77 -6.98 14.11
CA ASP A 765 -5.07 -7.54 13.70
C ASP A 765 -6.19 -6.50 13.80
N ASP A 766 -5.84 -5.27 14.18
CA ASP A 766 -6.75 -4.15 14.40
C ASP A 766 -7.90 -4.46 15.39
N ILE A 767 -7.58 -5.17 16.48
CA ILE A 767 -8.56 -5.58 17.49
C ILE A 767 -8.46 -4.64 18.70
N LEU A 768 -9.60 -4.09 19.11
CA LEU A 768 -9.76 -3.35 20.36
C LEU A 768 -11.04 -3.80 21.05
N SER A 769 -10.92 -4.30 22.27
CA SER A 769 -12.06 -4.62 23.14
C SER A 769 -12.00 -3.72 24.36
N ILE A 770 -13.12 -3.04 24.61
CA ILE A 770 -13.30 -2.11 25.73
C ILE A 770 -14.61 -2.47 26.41
N ARG A 771 -14.64 -2.37 27.74
CA ARG A 771 -15.84 -2.55 28.55
C ARG A 771 -16.07 -1.34 29.44
N GLU A 772 -17.35 -1.03 29.69
CA GLU A 772 -17.73 -0.11 30.73
C GLU A 772 -17.33 -0.66 32.11
N VAL A 773 -16.81 0.20 32.97
CA VAL A 773 -16.53 -0.09 34.37
C VAL A 773 -17.64 0.58 35.18
N ILE A 774 -18.56 -0.22 35.68
CA ILE A 774 -19.60 0.25 36.61
C ILE A 774 -18.94 0.35 37.98
N GLU A 775 -18.91 1.55 38.56
CA GLU A 775 -18.59 1.70 39.98
C GLU A 775 -19.85 1.34 40.77
N ASP A 776 -19.78 0.26 41.54
CA ASP A 776 -20.81 -0.05 42.52
C ASP A 776 -20.88 1.11 43.50
N THR A 777 -21.95 1.88 43.41
CA THR A 777 -22.33 2.88 44.40
C THR A 777 -23.14 2.17 45.49
N ASP A 778 -22.52 1.19 46.13
CA ASP A 778 -23.00 0.55 47.36
C ASP A 778 -21.84 0.57 48.34
N ASP A 779 -21.81 1.60 49.20
CA ASP A 779 -21.22 1.61 50.55
C ASP A 779 -21.16 3.08 51.04
N THR A 780 -22.30 3.65 51.42
CA THR A 780 -22.42 4.75 52.42
C THR A 780 -23.89 5.07 52.71
N GLU A 781 -24.68 4.06 53.09
CA GLU A 781 -25.86 4.24 53.97
C GLU A 781 -25.97 3.01 54.89
N GLU A 782 -25.11 2.94 55.90
CA GLU A 782 -25.40 2.26 57.19
C GLU A 782 -24.86 3.08 58.36
#